data_AF-Q5BF88-F1
#
_entry.id   AF-Q5BF88-F1
#
_cell.length_a   1.000
_cell.length_b   1.000
_cell.length_c   1.000
_cell.angle_alpha   90.00
_cell.angle_beta   90.00
_cell.angle_gamma   90.00
#
_symmetry.space_group_name_H-M   'P 1'
#
loop_
_entity.id
_entity.type
_entity.pdbx_description
1 polymer ?
#
loop_
_entity_poly.entity_id
_entity_poly.type
_entity_poly.pdbx_seq_one_letter_code
_entity_poly.pdbx_strand_id
1 'polypeptide(L)'
;MVHITVKGLEVEKDTAGSSSTSFDLPAETTLADLVRQIRERGYTAPEELARERDDGRRGRSYKPYAKYLLNHPTESLVVSGDCPSNYDERRINVHDTFLHFLSLQSPSKALSARLEGDQKILVDDRLELIFHRTLRMPDDDKIHPLPDSRGQFPLFNVEAFASQLPERITKRGGIFFPMWQREALWIQFSHSGGNTHYAIRVNIGHINVVSGLDIYEVSDKQDYLVVPGQQWLDGIAEAVGSGYTVEGQVSGKEKFGGIQIEVVPSYERDTHTFRCSTEQGRVKYAAEHDTPGDYALKDGDKVSMALKPSTYRGQARLCDFLDDGESFEETENLCLKSVYTMPAILAATSSNPVPSKGMVRFRGSSEEKQKSGLGGFGSGVSSLLGKLTSILNGVDLEYYDVAETIAETSDFLLNTRGGTLSGLGSRCAATEQSSKPITLREMGIAAGGKLMQEIVQDSSPKGIWNTARARLPNIHILQPSDFEAVTHIVPPKTPITTEEYIKAGIPFYAVEEDPDRRLDGSATLAGVKSISAMDNEVGVDEADTEFDPLKPKRIRPCNHQFCHMCVKAVAPAGKTSHDEQKRCPVCAAVVSHVAGFSAPMNLPGEETFKVEVPVAMLEVQDGRAAFESVVKMRL
;
A
#
# COMPACT_ATOMS: atom_id res chain seq x y z
N MET A 1 -4.95 -8.10 45.38
CA MET A 1 -5.85 -7.34 46.27
C MET A 1 -5.20 -5.98 46.46
N VAL A 2 -5.99 -4.91 46.45
CA VAL A 2 -5.52 -3.53 46.59
C VAL A 2 -5.96 -3.02 47.95
N HIS A 3 -5.02 -2.46 48.72
CA HIS A 3 -5.36 -1.77 49.96
C HIS A 3 -5.85 -0.36 49.63
N ILE A 4 -7.04 0.01 50.07
CA ILE A 4 -7.68 1.29 49.73
C ILE A 4 -8.01 1.99 51.02
N THR A 5 -7.61 3.25 51.15
CA THR A 5 -8.02 4.12 52.27
C THR A 5 -8.96 5.20 51.75
N VAL A 6 -10.18 5.25 52.25
CA VAL A 6 -11.18 6.27 51.91
C VAL A 6 -11.27 7.27 53.05
N LYS A 7 -11.01 8.55 52.77
CA LYS A 7 -11.03 9.67 53.72
C LYS A 7 -12.22 10.61 53.49
N GLY A 8 -12.51 11.42 54.52
CA GLY A 8 -13.56 12.44 54.52
C GLY A 8 -14.98 11.89 54.63
N LEU A 9 -15.16 10.64 55.05
CA LEU A 9 -16.46 9.99 55.13
C LEU A 9 -17.33 10.61 56.24
N GLU A 10 -18.61 10.82 55.94
CA GLU A 10 -19.61 11.28 56.90
C GLU A 10 -20.37 10.08 57.49
N VAL A 11 -20.75 10.14 58.77
CA VAL A 11 -21.47 9.06 59.46
C VAL A 11 -22.96 9.37 59.44
N GLU A 12 -23.81 8.37 59.20
CA GLU A 12 -25.28 8.58 59.12
C GLU A 12 -25.93 8.95 60.47
N LYS A 13 -25.20 8.85 61.59
CA LYS A 13 -25.70 9.14 62.96
C LYS A 13 -24.60 9.77 63.82
N ASP A 14 -24.98 10.70 64.69
CA ASP A 14 -24.20 11.52 65.64
C ASP A 14 -23.24 10.75 66.57
N THR A 15 -22.32 9.99 66.00
CA THR A 15 -21.24 9.31 66.69
C THR A 15 -19.95 9.81 66.11
N ALA A 16 -19.08 10.35 66.98
CA ALA A 16 -17.74 10.79 66.64
C ALA A 16 -16.88 9.58 66.22
N GLY A 17 -17.09 9.12 64.99
CA GLY A 17 -16.32 8.08 64.33
C GLY A 17 -15.23 8.69 63.45
N SER A 18 -14.14 7.93 63.27
CA SER A 18 -13.06 8.26 62.33
C SER A 18 -13.62 8.61 60.95
N SER A 19 -13.21 9.77 60.40
CA SER A 19 -13.58 10.23 59.05
C SER A 19 -12.94 9.42 57.91
N SER A 20 -12.34 8.27 58.20
CA SER A 20 -11.67 7.42 57.22
C SER A 20 -11.80 5.93 57.54
N THR A 21 -11.83 5.10 56.51
CA THR A 21 -11.87 3.63 56.61
C THR A 21 -11.07 2.98 55.49
N SER A 22 -10.58 1.76 55.70
CA SER A 22 -9.74 1.04 54.73
C SER A 22 -10.31 -0.32 54.31
N PHE A 23 -10.10 -0.72 53.06
CA PHE A 23 -10.61 -1.95 52.46
C PHE A 23 -9.50 -2.67 51.69
N ASP A 24 -9.54 -3.99 51.67
CA ASP A 24 -8.73 -4.80 50.75
C ASP A 24 -9.66 -5.39 49.70
N LEU A 25 -9.58 -4.91 48.45
CA LEU A 25 -10.50 -5.28 47.39
C LEU A 25 -9.78 -5.63 46.08
N PRO A 26 -10.35 -6.46 45.21
CA PRO A 26 -9.84 -6.65 43.85
C PRO A 26 -9.79 -5.31 43.08
N ALA A 27 -8.75 -5.08 42.28
CA ALA A 27 -8.58 -3.89 41.44
C ALA A 27 -9.78 -3.60 40.52
N GLU A 28 -10.46 -4.66 40.10
CA GLU A 28 -11.63 -4.62 39.22
C GLU A 28 -12.95 -4.29 39.95
N THR A 29 -12.92 -4.06 41.26
CA THR A 29 -14.13 -3.73 42.03
C THR A 29 -14.70 -2.40 41.55
N THR A 30 -16.00 -2.38 41.25
CA THR A 30 -16.70 -1.17 40.81
C THR A 30 -16.85 -0.17 41.96
N LEU A 31 -16.94 1.12 41.65
CA LEU A 31 -17.26 2.14 42.66
C LEU A 31 -18.63 1.93 43.30
N ALA A 32 -19.62 1.40 42.56
CA ALA A 32 -20.92 1.08 43.12
C ALA A 32 -20.81 0.03 44.23
N ASP A 33 -19.97 -1.00 44.04
CA ASP A 33 -19.69 -2.01 45.06
C ASP A 33 -18.86 -1.48 46.22
N LEU A 34 -17.88 -0.60 45.96
CA LEU A 34 -17.14 0.08 47.02
C LEU A 34 -18.09 0.92 47.90
N VAL A 35 -19.00 1.69 47.29
CA VAL A 35 -19.99 2.48 48.03
C VAL A 35 -20.97 1.62 48.80
N ARG A 36 -21.36 0.45 48.27
CA ARG A 36 -22.16 -0.52 49.02
C ARG A 36 -21.44 -0.96 50.29
N GLN A 37 -20.14 -1.27 50.22
CA GLN A 37 -19.34 -1.65 51.38
C GLN A 37 -19.10 -0.47 52.36
N ILE A 38 -18.99 0.76 51.86
CA ILE A 38 -18.93 1.97 52.70
C ILE A 38 -20.22 2.13 53.53
N ARG A 39 -21.39 1.93 52.89
CA ARG A 39 -22.70 1.96 53.57
C ARG A 39 -22.86 0.84 54.60
N GLU A 40 -22.41 -0.37 54.28
CA GLU A 40 -22.42 -1.51 55.22
C GLU A 40 -21.60 -1.22 56.49
N ARG A 41 -20.61 -0.32 56.41
CA ARG A 41 -19.85 0.17 57.58
C ARG A 41 -20.47 1.38 58.29
N GLY A 42 -21.67 1.82 57.90
CA GLY A 42 -22.42 2.89 58.58
C GLY A 42 -22.08 4.33 58.15
N TYR A 43 -21.37 4.49 57.03
CA TYR A 43 -21.06 5.80 56.46
C TYR A 43 -22.08 6.20 55.37
N THR A 44 -22.32 7.50 55.25
CA THR A 44 -23.09 8.09 54.15
C THR A 44 -22.39 7.79 52.83
N ALA A 45 -23.17 7.49 51.78
CA ALA A 45 -22.61 7.24 50.46
C ALA A 45 -22.01 8.52 49.85
N PRO A 46 -20.72 8.51 49.46
CA PRO A 46 -20.12 9.61 48.72
C PRO A 46 -20.80 9.85 47.37
N GLU A 47 -20.97 11.11 46.98
CA GLU A 47 -21.49 11.46 45.64
C GLU A 47 -20.41 11.33 44.56
N GLU A 48 -19.16 11.61 44.96
CA GLU A 48 -17.97 11.48 44.13
C GLU A 48 -16.80 11.02 44.99
N LEU A 49 -15.94 10.19 44.41
CA LEU A 49 -14.67 9.80 45.00
C LEU A 49 -13.55 10.35 44.11
N ALA A 50 -12.55 10.96 44.73
CA ALA A 50 -11.39 11.52 44.04
C ALA A 50 -10.10 10.91 44.59
N ARG A 51 -9.15 10.58 43.72
CA ARG A 51 -7.83 10.13 44.14
C ARG A 51 -7.09 11.26 44.86
N GLU A 52 -6.46 10.92 45.98
CA GLU A 52 -5.54 11.78 46.70
C GLU A 52 -4.12 11.21 46.51
N ARG A 53 -3.26 11.99 45.86
CA ARG A 53 -1.84 11.62 45.65
C ARG A 53 -1.03 11.89 46.91
N ASP A 54 0.14 11.25 47.02
CA ASP A 54 1.04 11.41 48.17
C ASP A 54 1.55 12.86 48.34
N ASP A 55 1.62 13.63 47.25
CA ASP A 55 1.95 15.06 47.26
C ASP A 55 0.76 15.98 47.65
N GLY A 56 -0.38 15.40 48.01
CA GLY A 56 -1.61 16.10 48.38
C GLY A 56 -2.42 16.64 47.20
N ARG A 57 -1.98 16.43 45.95
CA ARG A 57 -2.74 16.86 44.77
C ARG A 57 -3.92 15.93 44.53
N ARG A 58 -5.02 16.51 44.04
CA ARG A 58 -6.21 15.76 43.61
C ARG A 58 -5.95 15.13 42.25
N GLY A 59 -6.10 13.82 42.16
CA GLY A 59 -6.04 13.04 40.92
C GLY A 59 -7.41 12.87 40.27
N ARG A 60 -7.57 11.79 39.50
CA ARG A 60 -8.82 11.43 38.81
C ARG A 60 -9.99 11.31 39.79
N SER A 61 -11.19 11.65 39.35
CA SER A 61 -12.41 11.54 40.15
C SER A 61 -13.59 11.00 39.37
N TYR A 62 -14.42 10.22 40.06
CA TYR A 62 -15.54 9.51 39.46
C TYR A 62 -16.74 9.47 40.39
N LYS A 63 -17.93 9.52 39.80
CA LYS A 63 -19.21 9.35 40.47
C LYS A 63 -19.56 7.86 40.50
N PRO A 64 -19.91 7.28 41.66
CA PRO A 64 -20.03 5.83 41.80
C PRO A 64 -21.01 5.12 40.87
N TYR A 65 -22.09 5.82 40.47
CA TYR A 65 -23.14 5.25 39.63
C TYR A 65 -23.13 5.76 38.18
N ALA A 66 -22.21 6.66 37.83
CA ALA A 66 -22.11 7.19 36.48
C ALA A 66 -21.33 6.24 35.56
N LYS A 67 -21.62 6.31 34.26
CA LYS A 67 -20.89 5.57 33.23
C LYS A 67 -19.89 6.48 32.53
N TYR A 68 -18.69 5.97 32.31
CA TYR A 68 -17.57 6.69 31.72
C TYR A 68 -17.01 5.92 30.53
N LEU A 69 -16.33 6.61 29.61
CA LEU A 69 -15.42 5.98 28.67
C LEU A 69 -14.07 5.81 29.39
N LEU A 70 -13.78 4.59 29.81
CA LEU A 70 -12.67 4.25 30.70
C LEU A 70 -11.66 3.41 29.94
N ASN A 71 -10.43 3.29 30.43
CA ASN A 71 -9.42 2.43 29.81
C ASN A 71 -9.80 0.94 29.98
N HIS A 72 -9.55 0.13 28.96
CA HIS A 72 -9.59 -1.32 29.13
C HIS A 72 -8.59 -1.74 30.22
N PRO A 73 -8.89 -2.81 30.99
CA PRO A 73 -7.93 -3.35 31.93
C PRO A 73 -6.62 -3.66 31.19
N THR A 74 -5.51 -3.22 31.77
CA THR A 74 -4.18 -3.42 31.20
C THR A 74 -3.79 -4.89 31.33
N GLU A 75 -3.41 -5.50 30.22
CA GLU A 75 -2.79 -6.82 30.21
C GLU A 75 -1.28 -6.68 30.42
N SER A 76 -0.66 -7.69 31.04
CA SER A 76 0.79 -7.74 31.24
C SER A 76 1.38 -8.77 30.31
N LEU A 77 2.32 -8.34 29.48
CA LEU A 77 3.18 -9.19 28.67
C LEU A 77 4.47 -9.47 29.42
N VAL A 78 5.03 -10.67 29.28
CA VAL A 78 6.36 -11.03 29.79
C VAL A 78 7.34 -11.03 28.63
N VAL A 79 8.44 -10.31 28.78
CA VAL A 79 9.53 -10.27 27.80
C VAL A 79 10.32 -11.57 27.91
N SER A 80 10.66 -12.16 26.75
CA SER A 80 11.55 -13.32 26.70
C SER A 80 12.74 -13.10 25.77
N GLY A 81 13.92 -13.54 26.21
CA GLY A 81 15.12 -13.55 25.37
C GLY A 81 15.19 -14.74 24.41
N ASP A 82 14.70 -15.90 24.86
CA ASP A 82 15.05 -17.19 24.24
C ASP A 82 13.86 -17.88 23.55
N CYS A 83 12.64 -17.41 23.79
CA CYS A 83 11.42 -18.01 23.25
C CYS A 83 10.76 -17.10 22.21
N PRO A 84 10.18 -17.64 21.13
CA PRO A 84 9.35 -16.87 20.19
C PRO A 84 8.18 -16.19 20.88
N SER A 85 7.74 -15.05 20.32
CA SER A 85 6.51 -14.37 20.73
C SER A 85 5.30 -15.31 20.63
N ASN A 86 4.42 -15.24 21.62
CA ASN A 86 3.17 -15.98 21.66
C ASN A 86 2.09 -15.11 22.30
N TYR A 87 1.06 -14.80 21.52
CA TYR A 87 -0.01 -13.93 21.96
C TYR A 87 -0.81 -14.53 23.13
N ASP A 88 -1.24 -15.80 23.01
CA ASP A 88 -2.07 -16.47 24.01
C ASP A 88 -1.37 -16.64 25.36
N GLU A 89 -0.06 -16.88 25.33
CA GLU A 89 0.79 -16.99 26.52
C GLU A 89 1.25 -15.63 27.06
N ARG A 90 0.86 -14.53 26.42
CA ARG A 90 1.26 -13.15 26.77
C ARG A 90 2.78 -13.01 26.89
N ARG A 91 3.51 -13.62 25.96
CA ARG A 91 4.97 -13.55 25.89
C ARG A 91 5.40 -12.85 24.61
N ILE A 92 6.27 -11.86 24.72
CA ILE A 92 6.89 -11.17 23.58
C ILE A 92 8.40 -11.42 23.58
N ASN A 93 8.96 -11.82 22.44
CA ASN A 93 10.41 -11.93 22.30
C ASN A 93 11.03 -10.53 22.31
N VAL A 94 12.19 -10.39 22.94
CA VAL A 94 12.91 -9.13 23.08
C VAL A 94 13.25 -8.45 21.73
N HIS A 95 13.31 -9.22 20.65
CA HIS A 95 13.63 -8.76 19.29
C HIS A 95 12.41 -8.57 18.39
N ASP A 96 11.22 -8.99 18.83
CA ASP A 96 10.00 -8.83 18.04
C ASP A 96 9.36 -7.48 18.30
N THR A 97 8.83 -6.86 17.25
CA THR A 97 8.10 -5.60 17.39
C THR A 97 6.75 -5.83 18.07
N PHE A 98 6.24 -4.81 18.77
CA PHE A 98 4.90 -4.92 19.36
C PHE A 98 3.82 -5.12 18.28
N LEU A 99 3.98 -4.54 17.09
CA LEU A 99 3.12 -4.80 15.92
C LEU A 99 3.12 -6.27 15.50
N HIS A 100 4.30 -6.90 15.44
CA HIS A 100 4.40 -8.32 15.14
C HIS A 100 3.67 -9.15 16.20
N PHE A 101 3.91 -8.89 17.48
CA PHE A 101 3.22 -9.57 18.58
C PHE A 101 1.69 -9.48 18.47
N LEU A 102 1.14 -8.29 18.19
CA LEU A 102 -0.31 -8.10 18.02
C LEU A 102 -0.86 -8.90 16.83
N SER A 103 -0.08 -9.01 15.75
CA SER A 103 -0.48 -9.78 14.57
C SER A 103 -0.66 -11.28 14.84
N LEU A 104 -0.08 -11.80 15.94
CA LEU A 104 -0.23 -13.19 16.36
C LEU A 104 -1.59 -13.48 17.03
N GLN A 105 -2.35 -12.45 17.45
CA GLN A 105 -3.68 -12.61 18.05
C GLN A 105 -4.65 -13.38 17.15
N SER A 106 -4.50 -13.20 15.85
CA SER A 106 -5.24 -13.95 14.85
C SER A 106 -4.29 -14.13 13.69
N PRO A 107 -3.84 -15.38 13.40
CA PRO A 107 -2.88 -15.61 12.34
C PRO A 107 -3.38 -14.94 11.09
N SER A 108 -2.60 -13.97 10.63
CA SER A 108 -3.07 -13.03 9.64
C SER A 108 -3.43 -13.79 8.37
N LYS A 109 -4.69 -13.68 7.94
CA LYS A 109 -5.09 -14.25 6.66
C LYS A 109 -4.24 -13.61 5.57
N ALA A 110 -3.75 -14.46 4.68
CA ALA A 110 -3.37 -14.14 3.31
C ALA A 110 -4.08 -12.88 2.78
N LEU A 111 -3.35 -11.94 2.18
CA LEU A 111 -4.04 -10.89 1.42
C LEU A 111 -4.96 -11.55 0.38
N SER A 112 -6.21 -11.08 0.34
CA SER A 112 -7.10 -11.48 -0.74
C SER A 112 -6.72 -10.71 -2.00
N ALA A 113 -6.82 -11.35 -3.17
CA ALA A 113 -6.70 -10.67 -4.44
C ALA A 113 -7.72 -11.27 -5.39
N ARG A 114 -8.41 -10.43 -6.16
CA ARG A 114 -9.38 -10.89 -7.15
C ARG A 114 -9.43 -9.96 -8.34
N LEU A 115 -9.90 -10.51 -9.45
CA LEU A 115 -10.37 -9.71 -10.56
C LEU A 115 -11.72 -9.09 -10.21
N GLU A 116 -11.86 -7.77 -10.38
CA GLU A 116 -13.16 -7.10 -10.32
C GLU A 116 -13.54 -6.63 -11.72
N GLY A 117 -14.60 -7.22 -12.27
CA GLY A 117 -14.89 -7.12 -13.71
C GLY A 117 -13.78 -7.79 -14.52
N ASP A 118 -13.41 -7.18 -15.63
CA ASP A 118 -12.34 -7.61 -16.55
C ASP A 118 -11.23 -6.54 -16.67
N GLN A 119 -11.09 -5.63 -15.71
CA GLN A 119 -10.28 -4.42 -15.87
C GLN A 119 -9.36 -4.08 -14.70
N LYS A 120 -9.64 -4.57 -13.49
CA LYS A 120 -8.86 -4.22 -12.31
C LYS A 120 -8.62 -5.42 -11.39
N ILE A 121 -7.48 -5.40 -10.72
CA ILE A 121 -7.15 -6.31 -9.63
C ILE A 121 -7.44 -5.59 -8.32
N LEU A 122 -8.29 -6.17 -7.48
CA LEU A 122 -8.58 -5.66 -6.14
C LEU A 122 -7.91 -6.55 -5.09
N VAL A 123 -6.96 -5.97 -4.37
CA VAL A 123 -6.20 -6.60 -3.28
C VAL A 123 -6.73 -6.08 -1.94
N ASP A 124 -7.05 -7.00 -1.04
CA ASP A 124 -7.50 -6.73 0.33
C ASP A 124 -8.70 -5.77 0.43
N ASP A 125 -9.55 -5.75 -0.60
CA ASP A 125 -10.69 -4.83 -0.73
C ASP A 125 -10.32 -3.33 -0.66
N ARG A 126 -9.02 -2.99 -0.79
CA ARG A 126 -8.51 -1.64 -0.56
C ARG A 126 -7.53 -1.13 -1.60
N LEU A 127 -6.72 -2.01 -2.18
CA LEU A 127 -5.73 -1.66 -3.19
C LEU A 127 -6.21 -2.10 -4.57
N GLU A 128 -6.36 -1.15 -5.47
CA GLU A 128 -6.72 -1.37 -6.86
C GLU A 128 -5.49 -1.22 -7.77
N LEU A 129 -5.25 -2.22 -8.60
CA LEU A 129 -4.25 -2.20 -9.67
C LEU A 129 -4.97 -2.18 -11.02
N ILE A 130 -4.70 -1.16 -11.83
CA ILE A 130 -5.34 -0.98 -13.14
C ILE A 130 -4.26 -0.78 -14.20
N PHE A 131 -4.38 -1.50 -15.32
CA PHE A 131 -3.39 -1.44 -16.40
C PHE A 131 -3.96 -0.60 -17.53
N HIS A 132 -3.33 0.53 -17.81
CA HIS A 132 -3.76 1.49 -18.81
C HIS A 132 -2.90 1.40 -20.06
N ARG A 133 -3.56 1.52 -21.21
CA ARG A 133 -2.93 1.74 -22.51
C ARG A 133 -2.61 3.21 -22.65
N THR A 134 -1.43 3.53 -23.17
CA THR A 134 -1.04 4.93 -23.37
C THR A 134 -0.24 5.15 -24.64
N LEU A 135 -0.02 6.42 -25.00
CA LEU A 135 0.84 6.82 -26.10
C LEU A 135 2.30 6.49 -25.72
N ARG A 136 3.05 5.90 -26.64
CA ARG A 136 4.50 5.72 -26.46
C ARG A 136 5.20 7.05 -26.71
N MET A 137 6.03 7.50 -25.77
CA MET A 137 6.85 8.68 -25.96
C MET A 137 8.07 8.38 -26.86
N PRO A 138 8.49 9.33 -27.72
CA PRO A 138 9.67 9.18 -28.54
C PRO A 138 10.92 9.02 -27.68
N ASP A 139 11.90 8.37 -28.30
CA ASP A 139 13.19 8.10 -27.71
C ASP A 139 14.23 9.07 -28.30
N ASP A 140 14.06 10.36 -27.98
CA ASP A 140 14.84 11.47 -28.56
C ASP A 140 15.76 12.17 -27.53
N ASP A 141 16.12 11.44 -26.47
CA ASP A 141 16.88 11.92 -25.31
C ASP A 141 16.26 13.08 -24.51
N LYS A 142 15.02 13.49 -24.83
CA LYS A 142 14.29 14.52 -24.07
C LYS A 142 13.39 13.88 -23.03
N ILE A 143 13.12 14.65 -21.97
CA ILE A 143 12.10 14.31 -20.96
C ILE A 143 10.76 14.80 -21.49
N HIS A 144 9.79 13.88 -21.56
CA HIS A 144 8.43 14.17 -22.02
C HIS A 144 7.41 14.17 -20.87
N PRO A 145 6.31 14.94 -21.01
CA PRO A 145 5.20 14.85 -20.06
C PRO A 145 4.48 13.49 -20.18
N LEU A 146 3.84 13.09 -19.10
CA LEU A 146 3.19 11.79 -18.94
C LEU A 146 1.88 11.74 -19.75
N PRO A 147 1.73 10.79 -20.68
CA PRO A 147 0.49 10.63 -21.43
C PRO A 147 -0.60 9.93 -20.57
N ASP A 148 -1.78 10.54 -20.47
CA ASP A 148 -2.98 9.94 -19.86
C ASP A 148 -3.46 8.67 -20.60
N SER A 149 -4.33 7.92 -19.94
CA SER A 149 -4.92 6.69 -20.44
C SER A 149 -5.74 6.86 -21.71
N ARG A 150 -5.55 5.93 -22.65
CA ARG A 150 -6.40 5.75 -23.84
C ARG A 150 -7.41 4.61 -23.69
N GLY A 151 -7.49 4.01 -22.50
CA GLY A 151 -8.31 2.85 -22.16
C GLY A 151 -7.56 1.83 -21.32
N GLN A 152 -8.28 0.90 -20.70
CA GLN A 152 -7.72 -0.15 -19.84
C GLN A 152 -7.48 -1.44 -20.63
N PHE A 153 -6.48 -2.22 -20.22
CA PHE A 153 -6.28 -3.57 -20.73
C PHE A 153 -7.34 -4.53 -20.16
N PRO A 154 -7.93 -5.41 -20.99
CA PRO A 154 -8.82 -6.44 -20.50
C PRO A 154 -8.00 -7.57 -19.85
N LEU A 155 -8.33 -7.89 -18.61
CA LEU A 155 -7.63 -8.84 -17.76
C LEU A 155 -8.39 -10.16 -17.69
N PHE A 156 -7.67 -11.27 -17.85
CA PHE A 156 -8.24 -12.62 -17.86
C PHE A 156 -7.54 -13.50 -16.85
N ASN A 157 -8.31 -14.31 -16.13
CA ASN A 157 -7.81 -15.30 -15.21
C ASN A 157 -7.14 -16.47 -15.97
N VAL A 158 -5.91 -16.83 -15.62
CA VAL A 158 -5.18 -17.96 -16.22
C VAL A 158 -5.94 -19.28 -16.05
N GLU A 159 -6.49 -19.53 -14.86
CA GLU A 159 -7.21 -20.77 -14.53
C GLU A 159 -8.42 -20.99 -15.44
N ALA A 160 -9.13 -19.91 -15.79
CA ALA A 160 -10.28 -19.98 -16.67
C ALA A 160 -9.93 -20.44 -18.11
N PHE A 161 -8.66 -20.35 -18.50
CA PHE A 161 -8.15 -20.74 -19.82
C PHE A 161 -7.05 -21.82 -19.72
N ALA A 162 -6.96 -22.53 -18.58
CA ALA A 162 -5.86 -23.46 -18.31
C ALA A 162 -5.71 -24.55 -19.39
N SER A 163 -6.81 -25.00 -19.99
CA SER A 163 -6.79 -26.01 -21.06
C SER A 163 -6.23 -25.50 -22.40
N GLN A 164 -6.21 -24.19 -22.62
CA GLN A 164 -5.72 -23.53 -23.83
C GLN A 164 -4.32 -22.92 -23.65
N LEU A 165 -3.88 -22.78 -22.39
CA LEU A 165 -2.60 -22.17 -22.03
C LEU A 165 -1.50 -23.23 -21.82
N PRO A 166 -0.23 -22.91 -22.11
CA PRO A 166 0.89 -23.80 -21.86
C PRO A 166 1.14 -24.00 -20.35
N GLU A 167 1.67 -25.17 -20.01
CA GLU A 167 1.95 -25.58 -18.63
C GLU A 167 2.79 -24.58 -17.84
N ARG A 168 3.72 -23.87 -18.51
CA ARG A 168 4.56 -22.84 -17.86
C ARG A 168 3.77 -21.63 -17.35
N ILE A 169 2.67 -21.26 -18.01
CA ILE A 169 1.78 -20.17 -17.59
C ILE A 169 0.82 -20.69 -16.52
N THR A 170 0.20 -21.85 -16.75
CA THR A 170 -0.79 -22.41 -15.82
C THR A 170 -0.18 -22.76 -14.46
N LYS A 171 1.05 -23.29 -14.42
CA LYS A 171 1.78 -23.54 -13.16
C LYS A 171 2.05 -22.28 -12.36
N ARG A 172 2.27 -21.14 -13.01
CA ARG A 172 2.49 -19.85 -12.33
C ARG A 172 1.17 -19.18 -11.91
N GLY A 173 0.06 -19.55 -12.54
CA GLY A 173 -1.25 -18.96 -12.28
C GLY A 173 -1.30 -17.45 -12.56
N GLY A 174 -2.24 -16.77 -11.91
CA GLY A 174 -2.42 -15.32 -12.01
C GLY A 174 -3.34 -14.89 -13.15
N ILE A 175 -2.99 -13.80 -13.82
CA ILE A 175 -3.80 -13.21 -14.90
C ILE A 175 -2.99 -13.00 -16.17
N PHE A 176 -3.67 -12.78 -17.28
CA PHE A 176 -3.04 -12.39 -18.54
C PHE A 176 -3.86 -11.34 -19.28
N PHE A 177 -3.20 -10.56 -20.14
CA PHE A 177 -3.85 -9.62 -21.05
C PHE A 177 -3.11 -9.50 -22.39
N PRO A 178 -3.78 -9.06 -23.47
CA PRO A 178 -3.14 -8.84 -24.75
C PRO A 178 -2.40 -7.51 -24.76
N MET A 179 -1.13 -7.52 -25.15
CA MET A 179 -0.38 -6.29 -25.40
C MET A 179 0.50 -6.45 -26.63
N TRP A 180 0.57 -5.40 -27.44
CA TRP A 180 1.28 -5.46 -28.69
C TRP A 180 2.77 -5.16 -28.50
N GLN A 181 3.60 -5.67 -29.41
CA GLN A 181 5.04 -5.42 -29.41
C GLN A 181 5.31 -3.91 -29.53
N ARG A 182 6.12 -3.37 -28.61
CA ARG A 182 6.45 -1.95 -28.43
C ARG A 182 5.28 -1.04 -28.04
N GLU A 183 4.17 -1.59 -27.55
CA GLU A 183 3.09 -0.79 -26.97
C GLU A 183 3.51 -0.25 -25.59
N ALA A 184 3.00 0.91 -25.21
CA ALA A 184 3.23 1.50 -23.89
C ALA A 184 2.05 1.19 -22.95
N LEU A 185 2.37 0.93 -21.69
CA LEU A 185 1.43 0.78 -20.60
C LEU A 185 1.86 1.63 -19.40
N TRP A 186 0.90 1.96 -18.55
CA TRP A 186 1.19 2.35 -17.18
C TRP A 186 0.25 1.65 -16.21
N ILE A 187 0.71 1.44 -14.99
CA ILE A 187 -0.03 0.79 -13.91
C ILE A 187 -0.52 1.89 -12.97
N GLN A 188 -1.83 1.98 -12.75
CA GLN A 188 -2.42 2.83 -11.72
C GLN A 188 -2.47 2.06 -10.39
N PHE A 189 -2.02 2.71 -9.32
CA PHE A 189 -2.20 2.27 -7.94
C PHE A 189 -3.22 3.17 -7.25
N SER A 190 -4.36 2.62 -6.87
CA SER A 190 -5.42 3.34 -6.17
C SER A 190 -5.69 2.68 -4.82
N HIS A 191 -5.86 3.50 -3.77
CA HIS A 191 -6.10 3.02 -2.42
C HIS A 191 -7.41 3.60 -1.88
N SER A 192 -8.38 2.74 -1.58
CA SER A 192 -9.70 3.13 -1.10
C SER A 192 -9.72 3.27 0.43
N GLY A 193 -8.98 4.26 0.95
CA GLY A 193 -9.08 4.74 2.34
C GLY A 193 -8.71 3.75 3.45
N GLY A 194 -8.47 4.29 4.65
CA GLY A 194 -8.01 3.52 5.82
C GLY A 194 -6.56 3.83 6.19
N ASN A 195 -6.06 3.18 7.25
CA ASN A 195 -4.70 3.38 7.76
C ASN A 195 -3.69 2.33 7.23
N THR A 196 -4.13 1.46 6.32
CA THR A 196 -3.28 0.43 5.72
C THR A 196 -2.42 1.03 4.64
N HIS A 197 -1.14 0.68 4.65
CA HIS A 197 -0.21 0.99 3.57
C HIS A 197 0.22 -0.33 2.92
N TYR A 198 0.77 -0.24 1.72
CA TYR A 198 1.26 -1.37 0.94
C TYR A 198 2.66 -1.05 0.42
N ALA A 199 3.60 -1.93 0.68
CA ALA A 199 4.86 -2.02 -0.04
C ALA A 199 4.64 -2.93 -1.25
N ILE A 200 4.88 -2.42 -2.46
CA ILE A 200 4.63 -3.11 -3.72
C ILE A 200 5.95 -3.31 -4.45
N ARG A 201 6.46 -4.54 -4.52
CA ARG A 201 7.64 -4.87 -5.34
C ARG A 201 7.16 -5.25 -6.74
N VAL A 202 7.51 -4.45 -7.73
CA VAL A 202 7.20 -4.73 -9.13
C VAL A 202 8.45 -5.30 -9.79
N ASN A 203 8.30 -6.44 -10.46
CA ASN A 203 9.39 -7.12 -11.16
C ASN A 203 8.97 -7.39 -12.59
N ILE A 204 9.91 -7.26 -13.53
CA ILE A 204 9.73 -7.52 -14.95
C ILE A 204 10.69 -8.61 -15.38
N GLY A 205 10.15 -9.79 -15.68
CA GLY A 205 10.97 -10.99 -15.90
C GLY A 205 11.93 -11.25 -14.74
N HIS A 206 11.43 -11.20 -13.50
CA HIS A 206 12.21 -11.35 -12.25
C HIS A 206 13.21 -10.23 -11.93
N ILE A 207 13.38 -9.20 -12.76
CA ILE A 207 14.20 -8.04 -12.39
C ILE A 207 13.34 -6.98 -11.71
N ASN A 208 13.71 -6.61 -10.49
CA ASN A 208 13.03 -5.57 -9.73
C ASN A 208 13.17 -4.20 -10.42
N VAL A 209 12.06 -3.49 -10.63
CA VAL A 209 12.04 -2.23 -11.40
C VAL A 209 12.64 -1.03 -10.67
N VAL A 210 12.91 -1.16 -9.37
CA VAL A 210 13.50 -0.10 -8.54
C VAL A 210 14.99 -0.37 -8.34
N SER A 211 15.34 -1.55 -7.86
CA SER A 211 16.73 -1.90 -7.52
C SER A 211 17.53 -2.45 -8.71
N GLY A 212 16.87 -3.07 -9.70
CA GLY A 212 17.52 -3.79 -10.79
C GLY A 212 18.12 -5.14 -10.38
N LEU A 213 17.85 -5.62 -9.16
CA LEU A 213 18.27 -6.93 -8.67
C LEU A 213 17.27 -8.02 -9.09
N ASP A 214 17.69 -9.28 -9.03
CA ASP A 214 16.76 -10.41 -9.18
C ASP A 214 15.76 -10.46 -8.01
N ILE A 215 14.54 -10.91 -8.26
CA ILE A 215 13.43 -10.95 -7.29
C ILE A 215 13.78 -11.69 -5.99
N TYR A 216 14.69 -12.66 -6.05
CA TYR A 216 15.15 -13.45 -4.90
C TYR A 216 16.33 -12.83 -4.15
N GLU A 217 16.95 -11.78 -4.71
CA GLU A 217 18.06 -11.08 -4.06
C GLU A 217 17.53 -10.06 -3.05
N VAL A 218 18.21 -9.99 -1.91
CA VAL A 218 17.89 -9.02 -0.85
C VAL A 218 18.56 -7.69 -1.19
N SER A 219 17.80 -6.60 -1.15
CA SER A 219 18.34 -5.26 -1.30
C SER A 219 18.67 -4.65 0.06
N ASP A 220 19.82 -3.99 0.17
CA ASP A 220 20.18 -3.15 1.32
C ASP A 220 19.44 -1.78 1.31
N LYS A 221 18.75 -1.48 0.20
CA LYS A 221 17.99 -0.25 -0.02
C LYS A 221 16.52 -0.58 -0.34
N GLN A 222 15.67 0.43 -0.40
CA GLN A 222 14.28 0.25 -0.82
C GLN A 222 14.20 -0.26 -2.27
N ASP A 223 13.46 -1.35 -2.48
CA ASP A 223 13.21 -1.98 -3.77
C ASP A 223 11.70 -2.13 -4.07
N TYR A 224 10.87 -1.34 -3.41
CA TYR A 224 9.40 -1.36 -3.50
C TYR A 224 8.82 0.04 -3.63
N LEU A 225 7.58 0.10 -4.11
CA LEU A 225 6.73 1.28 -4.15
C LEU A 225 5.89 1.36 -2.87
N VAL A 226 5.63 2.55 -2.34
CA VAL A 226 4.76 2.74 -1.16
C VAL A 226 3.40 3.28 -1.60
N VAL A 227 2.31 2.59 -1.23
CA VAL A 227 0.93 3.00 -1.51
C VAL A 227 0.12 3.07 -0.21
N PRO A 228 -0.65 4.15 0.07
CA PRO A 228 -0.76 5.38 -0.72
C PRO A 228 0.55 6.18 -0.76
N GLY A 229 0.75 6.95 -1.83
CA GLY A 229 1.99 7.70 -2.09
C GLY A 229 2.34 7.62 -3.56
N GLN A 230 2.86 6.46 -4.00
CA GLN A 230 3.07 6.14 -5.41
C GLN A 230 1.72 5.90 -6.09
N GLN A 231 1.47 6.60 -7.20
CA GLN A 231 0.19 6.52 -7.92
C GLN A 231 0.30 5.79 -9.27
N TRP A 232 1.47 5.82 -9.91
CA TRP A 232 1.68 5.14 -11.18
C TRP A 232 3.10 4.61 -11.38
N LEU A 233 3.23 3.73 -12.38
CA LEU A 233 4.50 3.21 -12.92
C LEU A 233 4.35 2.91 -14.42
N ASP A 234 5.28 3.39 -15.25
CA ASP A 234 5.26 3.25 -16.72
C ASP A 234 6.11 2.07 -17.23
N GLY A 235 5.80 1.57 -18.42
CA GLY A 235 6.58 0.52 -19.10
C GLY A 235 6.22 0.31 -20.57
N ILE A 236 7.12 -0.34 -21.32
CA ILE A 236 6.92 -0.65 -22.75
C ILE A 236 7.12 -2.14 -22.99
N ALA A 237 6.22 -2.78 -23.76
CA ALA A 237 6.29 -4.21 -24.00
C ALA A 237 7.24 -4.59 -25.15
N GLU A 238 7.92 -5.73 -25.03
CA GLU A 238 8.80 -6.28 -26.07
C GLU A 238 8.80 -7.81 -26.02
N ALA A 239 9.13 -8.49 -27.12
CA ALA A 239 9.04 -9.94 -27.18
C ALA A 239 10.15 -10.62 -26.35
N VAL A 240 9.80 -11.64 -25.56
CA VAL A 240 10.79 -12.49 -24.87
C VAL A 240 11.57 -13.30 -25.91
N GLY A 241 12.89 -13.38 -25.75
CA GLY A 241 13.84 -13.97 -26.68
C GLY A 241 14.41 -13.00 -27.72
N SER A 242 14.08 -11.71 -27.64
CA SER A 242 14.62 -10.66 -28.53
C SER A 242 15.98 -10.12 -28.06
N GLY A 243 16.27 -10.21 -26.76
CA GLY A 243 17.41 -9.55 -26.12
C GLY A 243 17.16 -8.08 -25.72
N TYR A 244 15.96 -7.55 -25.98
CA TYR A 244 15.63 -6.14 -25.72
C TYR A 244 14.98 -5.95 -24.35
N THR A 245 14.43 -7.00 -23.73
CA THR A 245 13.75 -6.87 -22.44
C THR A 245 14.75 -6.50 -21.34
N VAL A 246 14.27 -5.83 -20.29
CA VAL A 246 15.12 -5.52 -19.12
C VAL A 246 15.68 -6.81 -18.52
N GLU A 247 14.87 -7.87 -18.44
CA GLU A 247 15.31 -9.21 -18.03
C GLU A 247 16.52 -9.68 -18.83
N GLY A 248 16.46 -9.58 -20.16
CA GLY A 248 17.52 -10.00 -21.07
C GLY A 248 18.79 -9.18 -20.93
N GLN A 249 18.66 -7.86 -20.84
CA GLN A 249 19.81 -6.96 -20.73
C GLN A 249 20.52 -7.06 -19.38
N VAL A 250 19.78 -7.26 -18.29
CA VAL A 250 20.35 -7.33 -16.93
C VAL A 250 20.85 -8.74 -16.61
N SER A 251 20.07 -9.78 -16.89
CA SER A 251 20.41 -11.16 -16.50
C SER A 251 21.16 -11.95 -17.58
N GLY A 252 21.17 -11.46 -18.82
CA GLY A 252 21.68 -12.17 -19.99
C GLY A 252 20.80 -13.34 -20.46
N LYS A 253 19.60 -13.50 -19.88
CA LYS A 253 18.64 -14.58 -20.18
C LYS A 253 17.24 -13.98 -20.26
N GLU A 254 16.36 -14.55 -21.09
CA GLU A 254 14.95 -14.13 -21.18
C GLU A 254 14.06 -15.39 -21.08
N LYS A 255 13.66 -15.73 -19.86
CA LYS A 255 12.97 -16.97 -19.51
C LYS A 255 11.60 -16.73 -18.87
N PHE A 256 11.43 -15.62 -18.17
CA PHE A 256 10.29 -15.40 -17.30
C PHE A 256 9.24 -14.52 -17.96
N GLY A 257 9.63 -13.40 -18.56
CA GLY A 257 8.71 -12.44 -19.16
C GLY A 257 7.68 -11.87 -18.17
N GLY A 258 6.67 -11.18 -18.72
CA GLY A 258 5.54 -10.66 -17.95
C GLY A 258 5.94 -9.70 -16.82
N ILE A 259 5.03 -9.56 -15.86
CA ILE A 259 5.16 -8.71 -14.67
C ILE A 259 4.83 -9.56 -13.44
N GLN A 260 5.63 -9.46 -12.39
CA GLN A 260 5.38 -10.07 -11.09
C GLN A 260 5.24 -8.95 -10.05
N ILE A 261 4.07 -8.82 -9.44
CA ILE A 261 3.79 -7.76 -8.46
C ILE A 261 3.65 -8.42 -7.10
N GLU A 262 4.57 -8.18 -6.19
CA GLU A 262 4.46 -8.59 -4.78
C GLU A 262 3.82 -7.45 -3.98
N VAL A 263 2.72 -7.73 -3.28
CA VAL A 263 2.04 -6.77 -2.41
C VAL A 263 2.22 -7.20 -0.97
N VAL A 264 2.80 -6.32 -0.17
CA VAL A 264 3.04 -6.51 1.27
C VAL A 264 2.24 -5.45 2.04
N PRO A 265 1.27 -5.82 2.86
CA PRO A 265 0.49 -4.86 3.64
C PRO A 265 1.29 -4.40 4.87
N SER A 266 0.99 -3.22 5.40
CA SER A 266 1.44 -2.84 6.74
C SER A 266 0.69 -3.65 7.81
N TYR A 267 1.29 -3.83 8.98
CA TYR A 267 0.55 -4.25 10.17
C TYR A 267 -0.59 -3.27 10.48
N GLU A 268 -1.63 -3.77 11.14
CA GLU A 268 -2.66 -2.89 11.70
C GLU A 268 -2.05 -2.08 12.85
N ARG A 269 -2.16 -0.76 12.76
CA ARG A 269 -1.56 0.18 13.71
C ARG A 269 -2.62 0.85 14.56
N ASP A 270 -2.17 1.45 15.66
CA ASP A 270 -2.98 2.23 16.60
C ASP A 270 -4.10 1.42 17.27
N THR A 271 -3.93 0.11 17.35
CA THR A 271 -4.90 -0.80 17.98
C THR A 271 -4.66 -0.92 19.48
N HIS A 272 -3.43 -0.70 19.94
CA HIS A 272 -3.06 -0.82 21.34
C HIS A 272 -2.11 0.30 21.80
N THR A 273 -1.89 0.38 23.10
CA THR A 273 -0.83 1.17 23.71
C THR A 273 0.05 0.26 24.54
N PHE A 274 1.36 0.43 24.41
CA PHE A 274 2.36 -0.30 25.17
C PHE A 274 3.06 0.62 26.16
N ARG A 275 3.30 0.13 27.37
CA ARG A 275 3.99 0.85 28.44
C ARG A 275 5.04 -0.05 29.08
N CYS A 276 6.26 0.47 29.17
CA CYS A 276 7.41 -0.25 29.71
C CYS A 276 7.91 0.47 30.97
N SER A 277 8.14 -0.28 32.05
CA SER A 277 8.80 0.23 33.27
C SER A 277 10.31 0.05 33.12
N THR A 278 11.08 1.13 33.21
CA THR A 278 12.55 1.05 33.15
C THR A 278 13.18 0.75 34.52
N GLU A 279 14.45 0.36 34.58
CA GLU A 279 15.23 0.10 35.81
C GLU A 279 15.19 1.27 36.85
N GLN A 280 14.75 2.47 36.45
CA GLN A 280 14.58 3.65 37.32
C GLN A 280 13.14 3.87 37.81
N GLY A 281 12.22 2.93 37.57
CA GLY A 281 10.79 3.05 37.93
C GLY A 281 10.03 4.12 37.14
N ARG A 282 10.56 4.55 35.98
CA ARG A 282 9.86 5.48 35.08
C ARG A 282 9.15 4.71 34.00
N VAL A 283 7.83 4.89 33.90
CA VAL A 283 7.03 4.33 32.81
C VAL A 283 7.18 5.17 31.54
N LYS A 284 7.48 4.50 30.43
CA LYS A 284 7.53 5.09 29.09
C LYS A 284 6.48 4.46 28.20
N TYR A 285 5.86 5.26 27.35
CA TYR A 285 5.06 4.75 26.24
C TYR A 285 6.00 4.20 25.17
N ALA A 286 5.74 2.96 24.75
CA ALA A 286 6.48 2.33 23.68
C ALA A 286 5.75 2.51 22.34
N ALA A 287 6.50 2.81 21.29
CA ALA A 287 5.96 2.84 19.93
C ALA A 287 5.73 1.41 19.44
N GLU A 288 4.64 1.16 18.71
CA GLU A 288 4.26 -0.20 18.31
C GLU A 288 5.29 -0.86 17.37
N HIS A 289 6.07 -0.07 16.63
CA HIS A 289 7.10 -0.56 15.71
C HIS A 289 8.45 -0.85 16.38
N ASP A 290 8.60 -0.50 17.66
CA ASP A 290 9.80 -0.81 18.43
C ASP A 290 9.71 -2.22 19.03
N THR A 291 10.86 -2.71 19.51
CA THR A 291 11.01 -3.98 20.22
C THR A 291 11.18 -3.74 21.72
N PRO A 292 10.93 -4.74 22.60
CA PRO A 292 11.28 -4.63 24.01
C PRO A 292 12.78 -4.30 24.23
N GLY A 293 13.66 -4.82 23.37
CA GLY A 293 15.10 -4.56 23.41
C GLY A 293 15.47 -3.09 23.23
N ASP A 294 14.71 -2.33 22.43
CA ASP A 294 14.92 -0.88 22.24
C ASP A 294 14.69 -0.08 23.53
N TYR A 295 13.91 -0.64 24.47
CA TYR A 295 13.65 -0.08 25.80
C TYR A 295 14.57 -0.67 26.87
N ALA A 296 15.60 -1.44 26.49
CA ALA A 296 16.54 -2.15 27.36
C ALA A 296 15.88 -3.15 28.32
N LEU A 297 14.72 -3.71 27.92
CA LEU A 297 14.04 -4.77 28.66
C LEU A 297 14.74 -6.12 28.46
N LYS A 298 14.69 -6.96 29.49
CA LYS A 298 15.36 -8.26 29.57
C LYS A 298 14.34 -9.37 29.82
N ASP A 299 14.79 -10.62 29.73
CA ASP A 299 13.98 -11.80 30.04
C ASP A 299 13.35 -11.69 31.44
N GLY A 300 12.03 -11.85 31.50
CA GLY A 300 11.22 -11.73 32.71
C GLY A 300 10.64 -10.33 32.98
N ASP A 301 11.10 -9.28 32.30
CA ASP A 301 10.52 -7.94 32.43
C ASP A 301 9.09 -7.90 31.91
N LYS A 302 8.30 -6.94 32.42
CA LYS A 302 6.89 -6.80 32.07
C LYS A 302 6.63 -5.57 31.19
N VAL A 303 5.77 -5.76 30.19
CA VAL A 303 5.21 -4.69 29.38
C VAL A 303 3.70 -4.65 29.58
N SER A 304 3.16 -3.48 29.89
CA SER A 304 1.72 -3.28 29.99
C SER A 304 1.14 -2.95 28.60
N MET A 305 0.06 -3.64 28.23
CA MET A 305 -0.66 -3.50 26.97
C MET A 305 -2.13 -3.16 27.23
N ALA A 306 -2.70 -2.23 26.46
CA ALA A 306 -4.13 -1.88 26.52
C ALA A 306 -4.68 -1.50 25.15
N LEU A 307 -5.97 -1.76 24.90
CA LEU A 307 -6.65 -1.42 23.64
C LEU A 307 -6.80 0.09 23.41
N LYS A 308 -6.66 0.52 22.16
CA LYS A 308 -6.77 1.92 21.68
C LYS A 308 -7.70 2.01 20.44
N PRO A 309 -8.58 3.02 20.36
CA PRO A 309 -9.03 3.88 21.46
C PRO A 309 -9.77 3.03 22.49
N SER A 310 -9.77 3.44 23.76
CA SER A 310 -10.54 2.67 24.73
C SER A 310 -12.03 2.71 24.39
N THR A 311 -12.62 1.54 24.14
CA THR A 311 -14.04 1.37 23.83
C THR A 311 -14.88 1.02 25.05
N TYR A 312 -14.23 0.79 26.21
CA TYR A 312 -14.93 0.35 27.42
C TYR A 312 -15.81 1.45 28.00
N ARG A 313 -17.14 1.23 27.97
CA ARG A 313 -18.13 2.08 28.64
C ARG A 313 -18.70 1.37 29.86
N GLY A 314 -18.32 1.83 31.04
CA GLY A 314 -18.66 1.17 32.31
C GLY A 314 -18.70 2.12 33.49
N GLN A 315 -19.07 1.58 34.66
CA GLN A 315 -18.82 2.26 35.92
C GLN A 315 -17.32 2.20 36.21
N ALA A 316 -16.78 3.28 36.80
CA ALA A 316 -15.37 3.29 37.15
C ALA A 316 -15.07 2.27 38.25
N ARG A 317 -13.92 1.62 38.09
CA ARG A 317 -13.33 0.63 38.98
C ARG A 317 -12.18 1.25 39.75
N LEU A 318 -11.63 0.51 40.72
CA LEU A 318 -10.48 0.98 41.48
C LEU A 318 -9.26 1.21 40.59
N CYS A 319 -9.01 0.35 39.59
CA CYS A 319 -7.92 0.52 38.61
C CYS A 319 -8.03 1.80 37.78
N ASP A 320 -9.23 2.34 37.58
CA ASP A 320 -9.42 3.55 36.76
C ASP A 320 -8.96 4.84 37.46
N PHE A 321 -8.72 4.78 38.78
CA PHE A 321 -8.15 5.89 39.56
C PHE A 321 -6.65 6.03 39.39
N LEU A 322 -5.95 4.97 39.00
CA LEU A 322 -4.51 5.01 38.77
C LEU A 322 -4.19 6.05 37.69
N ASP A 323 -3.14 6.82 37.93
CA ASP A 323 -2.61 7.74 36.93
C ASP A 323 -1.87 6.97 35.84
N ASP A 324 -1.61 7.65 34.72
CA ASP A 324 -0.94 7.00 33.60
C ASP A 324 0.48 6.58 34.00
N GLY A 325 0.72 5.27 33.97
CA GLY A 325 1.98 4.66 34.37
C GLY A 325 2.02 4.11 35.79
N GLU A 326 0.93 4.14 36.54
CA GLU A 326 0.85 3.43 37.82
C GLU A 326 0.24 2.03 37.63
N SER A 327 0.73 1.07 38.40
CA SER A 327 0.15 -0.26 38.53
C SER A 327 -0.11 -0.59 39.99
N PHE A 328 -1.01 -1.55 40.25
CA PHE A 328 -1.19 -2.09 41.61
C PHE A 328 -0.07 -3.05 42.03
N GLU A 329 0.91 -3.35 41.17
CA GLU A 329 2.14 -4.02 41.60
C GLU A 329 3.08 -3.04 42.32
N GLU A 330 3.02 -1.75 41.99
CA GLU A 330 3.86 -0.70 42.58
C GLU A 330 3.10 0.15 43.62
N THR A 331 1.79 0.28 43.45
CA THR A 331 0.91 1.05 44.33
C THR A 331 0.21 0.09 45.30
N GLU A 332 0.86 -0.21 46.43
CA GLU A 332 0.26 -1.07 47.47
C GLU A 332 -0.98 -0.43 48.12
N ASN A 333 -1.06 0.90 48.13
CA ASN A 333 -2.11 1.66 48.83
C ASN A 333 -2.76 2.74 47.94
N LEU A 334 -4.06 2.66 47.69
CA LEU A 334 -4.85 3.67 46.98
C LEU A 334 -5.58 4.58 47.96
N CYS A 335 -5.26 5.87 48.00
CA CYS A 335 -5.96 6.85 48.83
C CYS A 335 -7.06 7.58 48.03
N LEU A 336 -8.30 7.50 48.53
CA LEU A 336 -9.48 8.16 47.95
C LEU A 336 -10.08 9.14 48.94
N LYS A 337 -10.57 10.27 48.45
CA LYS A 337 -11.28 11.28 49.23
C LYS A 337 -12.72 11.37 48.76
N SER A 338 -13.65 11.28 49.71
CA SER A 338 -15.08 11.46 49.45
C SER A 338 -15.44 12.93 49.29
N VAL A 339 -16.42 13.19 48.43
CA VAL A 339 -16.96 14.51 48.15
C VAL A 339 -18.48 14.44 48.29
N TYR A 340 -19.03 15.38 49.06
CA TYR A 340 -20.46 15.59 49.25
C TYR A 340 -20.77 17.03 48.79
N THR A 341 -21.68 17.20 47.84
CA THR A 341 -22.14 18.55 47.49
C THR A 341 -23.23 18.98 48.48
N MET A 342 -22.97 20.05 49.23
CA MET A 342 -24.01 20.68 50.04
C MET A 342 -25.09 21.25 49.10
N PRO A 343 -26.40 21.05 49.40
CA PRO A 343 -27.45 21.73 48.67
C PRO A 343 -27.26 23.24 48.83
N ALA A 344 -27.16 23.97 47.71
CA ALA A 344 -27.10 25.42 47.73
C ALA A 344 -28.36 25.98 48.41
N ILE A 345 -28.21 26.55 49.60
CA ILE A 345 -29.28 27.29 50.26
C ILE A 345 -29.53 28.56 49.43
N LEU A 346 -30.70 28.62 48.80
CA LEU A 346 -31.26 29.80 48.16
C LEU A 346 -31.40 30.94 49.18
N ALA A 347 -30.38 31.79 49.29
CA ALA A 347 -30.50 33.09 49.93
C ALA A 347 -30.82 34.14 48.85
N ALA A 348 -32.11 34.28 48.55
CA ALA A 348 -32.64 35.43 47.83
C ALA A 348 -32.75 36.61 48.79
N THR A 349 -31.96 37.67 48.61
CA THR A 349 -32.45 39.05 48.80
C THR A 349 -31.73 40.00 47.85
N SER A 350 -32.54 40.88 47.28
CA SER A 350 -32.29 41.77 46.15
C SER A 350 -31.70 43.12 46.57
N SER A 351 -30.78 43.66 45.77
CA SER A 351 -30.81 45.07 45.35
C SER A 351 -29.82 45.33 44.19
N ASN A 352 -30.38 45.61 43.01
CA ASN A 352 -29.75 46.19 41.80
C ASN A 352 -29.57 47.73 41.98
N PRO A 353 -28.76 48.49 41.17
CA PRO A 353 -28.82 48.48 39.69
C PRO A 353 -27.54 48.79 38.84
N VAL A 354 -27.67 48.37 37.56
CA VAL A 354 -27.10 48.71 36.21
C VAL A 354 -26.68 50.19 35.97
N PRO A 355 -26.05 50.65 34.82
CA PRO A 355 -25.54 50.01 33.57
C PRO A 355 -24.11 50.53 33.11
N SER A 356 -23.43 50.17 32.00
CA SER A 356 -23.78 50.01 30.57
C SER A 356 -22.56 49.59 29.70
N LYS A 357 -22.85 48.92 28.56
CA LYS A 357 -22.19 48.82 27.23
C LYS A 357 -20.68 49.08 27.02
N GLY A 358 -20.03 48.16 26.29
CA GLY A 358 -18.85 48.43 25.44
C GLY A 358 -18.13 47.16 24.97
N MET A 359 -18.51 46.57 23.82
CA MET A 359 -17.68 46.51 22.60
C MET A 359 -16.24 46.01 22.80
N VAL A 360 -15.97 44.72 22.55
CA VAL A 360 -14.60 44.18 22.47
C VAL A 360 -14.17 44.07 21.00
N ARG A 361 -13.18 44.89 20.65
CA ARG A 361 -12.40 44.84 19.42
C ARG A 361 -11.50 43.61 19.41
N PHE A 362 -11.51 42.86 18.32
CA PHE A 362 -10.35 42.03 17.94
C PHE A 362 -9.22 42.97 17.52
N ARG A 363 -8.04 42.83 18.14
CA ARG A 363 -6.81 43.49 17.72
C ARG A 363 -5.80 42.40 17.42
N GLY A 364 -5.45 42.27 16.15
CA GLY A 364 -4.30 41.51 15.71
C GLY A 364 -3.00 42.15 16.20
N SER A 365 -1.97 41.32 16.36
CA SER A 365 -0.59 41.75 16.52
C SER A 365 0.24 41.08 15.42
N SER A 366 0.54 41.87 14.41
CA SER A 366 1.67 41.73 13.51
C SER A 366 2.97 42.10 14.25
N GLU A 367 4.03 41.35 13.95
CA GLU A 367 5.43 41.76 13.73
C GLU A 367 6.17 42.57 14.83
N GLU A 368 7.41 42.20 15.20
CA GLU A 368 8.64 42.59 14.47
C GLU A 368 9.94 42.20 15.24
N LYS A 369 10.90 41.66 14.46
CA LYS A 369 12.36 41.96 14.40
C LYS A 369 13.40 41.54 15.47
N GLN A 370 14.32 40.70 14.95
CA GLN A 370 15.78 40.88 14.79
C GLN A 370 16.73 41.08 16.00
N LYS A 371 17.77 40.22 16.06
CA LYS A 371 19.23 40.52 15.88
C LYS A 371 20.07 39.26 16.20
N SER A 372 20.80 38.68 15.25
CA SER A 372 22.22 38.90 14.89
C SER A 372 23.26 38.58 15.99
N GLY A 373 24.17 37.65 15.71
CA GLY A 373 25.41 37.44 16.47
C GLY A 373 26.32 36.37 15.85
N LEU A 374 27.38 36.82 15.18
CA LEU A 374 28.52 36.01 14.73
C LEU A 374 29.38 35.51 15.90
N GLY A 375 30.05 34.39 15.71
CA GLY A 375 31.23 33.98 16.49
C GLY A 375 31.72 32.58 16.12
N GLY A 376 32.79 32.49 15.30
CA GLY A 376 33.49 31.23 15.00
C GLY A 376 34.67 30.95 15.92
N PHE A 377 35.21 29.72 15.85
CA PHE A 377 36.53 29.16 16.23
C PHE A 377 36.29 27.66 16.53
N GLY A 378 37.04 26.63 16.12
CA GLY A 378 38.22 26.47 15.29
C GLY A 378 38.56 24.97 15.18
N SER A 379 39.14 24.59 14.04
CA SER A 379 40.01 23.44 13.69
C SER A 379 40.32 22.32 14.71
N GLY A 380 40.37 21.07 14.20
CA GLY A 380 41.19 20.00 14.81
C GLY A 380 41.04 18.58 14.22
N VAL A 381 41.75 18.30 13.11
CA VAL A 381 42.42 17.04 12.66
C VAL A 381 42.00 15.67 13.28
N SER A 382 41.51 14.70 12.48
CA SER A 382 42.24 13.64 11.74
C SER A 382 42.47 12.31 12.50
N SER A 383 42.09 11.23 11.78
CA SER A 383 42.53 9.83 11.91
C SER A 383 41.87 8.95 12.99
N LEU A 384 41.02 8.03 12.54
CA LEU A 384 41.14 6.59 12.84
C LEU A 384 40.22 5.80 11.88
N LEU A 385 40.62 5.77 10.61
CA LEU A 385 40.39 4.61 9.75
C LEU A 385 41.31 3.51 10.29
N GLY A 386 40.74 2.41 10.75
CA GLY A 386 41.50 1.24 11.19
C GLY A 386 41.20 0.82 12.62
N LYS A 387 40.02 0.23 12.83
CA LYS A 387 39.66 -0.79 13.84
C LYS A 387 38.15 -0.80 14.02
N LEU A 388 37.45 -1.55 13.15
CA LEU A 388 36.18 -2.24 13.49
C LEU A 388 35.80 -3.31 12.45
N THR A 389 36.79 -3.86 11.75
CA THR A 389 36.70 -5.17 11.09
C THR A 389 37.28 -6.22 12.04
N SER A 390 36.52 -6.61 13.08
CA SER A 390 36.65 -7.90 13.80
C SER A 390 35.74 -7.95 15.04
N ILE A 391 34.45 -7.70 14.85
CA ILE A 391 33.37 -8.20 15.73
C ILE A 391 32.22 -8.58 14.77
N LEU A 392 32.48 -9.40 13.75
CA LEU A 392 32.22 -10.84 13.76
C LEU A 392 31.09 -11.28 14.71
N ASN A 393 29.99 -11.63 14.04
CA ASN A 393 29.30 -12.91 14.17
C ASN A 393 28.39 -13.07 15.38
N GLY A 394 27.09 -12.83 15.15
CA GLY A 394 26.06 -13.28 16.07
C GLY A 394 24.70 -12.64 15.86
N VAL A 395 24.23 -12.49 14.62
CA VAL A 395 22.79 -12.35 14.35
C VAL A 395 22.51 -13.02 12.99
N ASP A 396 22.38 -14.33 13.00
CA ASP A 396 21.75 -15.06 11.91
C ASP A 396 20.25 -14.75 11.98
N LEU A 397 19.79 -13.79 11.19
CA LEU A 397 18.37 -13.66 10.87
C LEU A 397 18.06 -14.74 9.84
N GLU A 398 17.64 -15.91 10.32
CA GLU A 398 17.14 -17.00 9.50
C GLU A 398 15.85 -16.57 8.77
N TYR A 399 16.02 -16.02 7.58
CA TYR A 399 14.96 -15.83 6.59
C TYR A 399 14.70 -17.16 5.88
N TYR A 400 14.11 -18.11 6.60
CA TYR A 400 13.49 -19.30 6.02
C TYR A 400 11.97 -19.10 6.04
N ASP A 401 11.41 -18.82 4.85
CA ASP A 401 10.34 -19.63 4.24
C ASP A 401 9.43 -18.87 3.24
N VAL A 402 10.04 -18.15 2.27
CA VAL A 402 9.30 -17.64 1.09
C VAL A 402 9.37 -18.62 -0.08
N ALA A 403 10.35 -19.55 -0.07
CA ALA A 403 10.52 -20.52 -1.13
C ALA A 403 9.48 -21.66 -1.09
N GLU A 404 8.99 -22.06 0.09
CA GLU A 404 8.00 -23.15 0.21
C GLU A 404 6.57 -22.65 -0.04
N THR A 405 6.28 -21.38 0.27
CA THR A 405 4.98 -20.74 -0.01
C THR A 405 4.69 -20.59 -1.51
N ILE A 406 5.70 -20.54 -2.38
CA ILE A 406 5.52 -20.42 -3.85
C ILE A 406 4.94 -21.72 -4.44
N ALA A 407 5.14 -22.88 -3.79
CA ALA A 407 4.65 -24.17 -4.29
C ALA A 407 3.14 -24.40 -4.06
N GLU A 408 2.49 -23.66 -3.16
CA GLU A 408 1.08 -23.87 -2.79
C GLU A 408 0.09 -22.90 -3.47
N THR A 409 0.53 -22.08 -4.43
CA THR A 409 -0.27 -20.95 -4.96
C THR A 409 -1.21 -21.25 -6.15
N SER A 410 -1.61 -22.51 -6.38
CA SER A 410 -2.52 -22.84 -7.49
C SER A 410 -4.02 -22.59 -7.25
N ASP A 411 -4.47 -22.23 -6.04
CA ASP A 411 -5.90 -22.10 -5.70
C ASP A 411 -6.41 -20.63 -5.67
N PHE A 412 -5.84 -19.78 -6.52
CA PHE A 412 -5.80 -18.33 -6.28
C PHE A 412 -6.97 -17.48 -6.83
N LEU A 413 -7.93 -18.00 -7.60
CA LEU A 413 -9.05 -17.19 -8.11
C LEU A 413 -10.42 -17.91 -8.11
N LEU A 414 -10.76 -18.57 -6.99
CA LEU A 414 -12.09 -19.14 -6.78
C LEU A 414 -12.93 -18.27 -5.84
N ASN A 415 -13.66 -17.29 -6.39
CA ASN A 415 -14.93 -16.85 -5.81
C ASN A 415 -15.72 -15.95 -6.77
N THR A 416 -16.32 -16.52 -7.81
CA THR A 416 -17.50 -15.94 -8.45
C THR A 416 -18.74 -16.56 -7.81
N ARG A 417 -19.32 -15.87 -6.82
CA ARG A 417 -20.67 -16.22 -6.34
C ARG A 417 -21.70 -15.73 -7.36
N GLY A 418 -22.29 -16.68 -8.10
CA GLY A 418 -23.70 -16.69 -8.48
C GLY A 418 -24.14 -15.75 -9.61
N GLY A 419 -24.14 -16.28 -10.84
CA GLY A 419 -24.89 -15.73 -11.97
C GLY A 419 -25.23 -16.82 -12.97
N THR A 420 -26.36 -17.50 -12.79
CA THR A 420 -26.88 -18.50 -13.73
C THR A 420 -27.25 -17.85 -15.07
N LEU A 421 -26.50 -18.15 -16.13
CA LEU A 421 -26.96 -18.03 -17.52
C LEU A 421 -27.43 -19.42 -17.98
N SER A 422 -28.68 -19.75 -17.68
CA SER A 422 -29.38 -20.89 -18.27
C SER A 422 -30.06 -20.45 -19.57
N GLY A 423 -29.75 -21.13 -20.67
CA GLY A 423 -30.63 -21.21 -21.83
C GLY A 423 -29.99 -20.87 -23.17
N LEU A 424 -29.42 -21.86 -23.84
CA LEU A 424 -29.63 -22.21 -25.26
C LEU A 424 -28.70 -23.36 -25.63
N GLY A 425 -29.15 -24.59 -25.33
CA GLY A 425 -28.54 -25.80 -25.84
C GLY A 425 -28.97 -26.06 -27.27
N SER A 426 -28.05 -26.00 -28.21
CA SER A 426 -28.09 -26.82 -29.42
C SER A 426 -26.81 -27.62 -29.51
N ARG A 427 -26.98 -28.94 -29.41
CA ARG A 427 -25.95 -29.96 -29.51
C ARG A 427 -25.43 -30.00 -30.94
N CYS A 428 -24.17 -29.64 -31.15
CA CYS A 428 -23.40 -30.10 -32.31
C CYS A 428 -22.21 -30.90 -31.77
N ALA A 429 -22.11 -32.15 -32.21
CA ALA A 429 -21.05 -33.07 -31.83
C ALA A 429 -19.69 -32.49 -32.23
N ALA A 430 -18.85 -32.15 -31.23
CA ALA A 430 -17.47 -31.77 -31.46
C ALA A 430 -16.69 -33.02 -31.84
N THR A 431 -16.20 -33.04 -33.08
CA THR A 431 -15.14 -33.94 -33.50
C THR A 431 -13.88 -33.54 -32.74
N GLU A 432 -13.27 -34.46 -31.99
CA GLU A 432 -11.96 -34.26 -31.35
C GLU A 432 -10.90 -34.06 -32.45
N GLN A 433 -10.70 -32.81 -32.84
CA GLN A 433 -9.51 -32.42 -33.59
C GLN A 433 -8.39 -32.24 -32.58
N SER A 434 -7.48 -33.22 -32.56
CA SER A 434 -6.17 -33.14 -31.90
C SER A 434 -5.46 -31.85 -32.35
N SER A 435 -5.55 -30.81 -31.53
CA SER A 435 -4.91 -29.52 -31.79
C SER A 435 -3.42 -29.63 -31.44
N LYS A 436 -2.54 -29.31 -32.40
CA LYS A 436 -1.11 -29.11 -32.14
C LYS A 436 -0.93 -28.18 -30.92
N PRO A 437 0.04 -28.44 -30.02
CA PRO A 437 0.30 -27.57 -28.90
C PRO A 437 0.61 -26.16 -29.41
N ILE A 438 -0.11 -25.16 -28.91
CA ILE A 438 0.10 -23.76 -29.30
C ILE A 438 1.43 -23.33 -28.70
N THR A 439 2.41 -23.03 -29.55
CA THR A 439 3.67 -22.39 -29.13
C THR A 439 3.41 -20.90 -28.90
N LEU A 440 3.12 -20.51 -27.66
CA LEU A 440 2.91 -19.11 -27.30
C LEU A 440 4.24 -18.36 -27.19
N ARG A 441 4.26 -17.12 -27.70
CA ARG A 441 5.32 -16.14 -27.48
C ARG A 441 4.88 -15.21 -26.36
N GLU A 442 5.55 -15.32 -25.23
CA GLU A 442 5.37 -14.36 -24.14
C GLU A 442 6.06 -13.05 -24.45
N MET A 443 5.51 -11.98 -23.88
CA MET A 443 6.07 -10.64 -23.94
C MET A 443 6.65 -10.28 -22.56
N GLY A 444 7.72 -9.50 -22.56
CA GLY A 444 8.33 -8.87 -21.39
C GLY A 444 8.26 -7.34 -21.52
N ILE A 445 8.91 -6.64 -20.59
CA ILE A 445 9.01 -5.19 -20.59
C ILE A 445 10.44 -4.77 -20.96
N ALA A 446 10.57 -3.76 -21.79
CA ALA A 446 11.82 -3.14 -22.23
C ALA A 446 11.85 -1.65 -21.84
N ALA A 447 13.05 -1.06 -21.86
CA ALA A 447 13.22 0.37 -21.69
C ALA A 447 12.88 1.11 -23.00
N GLY A 448 12.20 2.26 -22.91
CA GLY A 448 12.01 3.16 -24.05
C GLY A 448 12.43 4.59 -23.74
N GLY A 449 11.74 5.56 -24.34
CA GLY A 449 12.06 6.98 -24.19
C GLY A 449 12.04 7.48 -22.75
N LYS A 450 12.77 8.57 -22.50
CA LYS A 450 12.94 9.15 -21.16
C LYS A 450 11.65 9.86 -20.71
N LEU A 451 11.12 9.40 -19.58
CA LEU A 451 9.97 9.98 -18.88
C LEU A 451 10.41 10.50 -17.51
N MET A 452 9.71 11.52 -17.01
CA MET A 452 9.85 11.91 -15.60
C MET A 452 9.07 10.91 -14.74
N GLN A 453 9.77 10.02 -14.05
CA GLN A 453 9.17 9.06 -13.12
C GLN A 453 9.94 9.10 -11.81
N GLU A 454 9.27 9.52 -10.74
CA GLU A 454 9.84 9.53 -9.39
C GLU A 454 9.29 8.34 -8.59
N ILE A 455 10.19 7.69 -7.85
CA ILE A 455 9.83 6.64 -6.89
C ILE A 455 9.90 7.24 -5.49
N VAL A 456 8.76 7.21 -4.79
CA VAL A 456 8.64 7.79 -3.45
C VAL A 456 9.50 7.01 -2.44
N GLN A 457 10.32 7.73 -1.68
CA GLN A 457 11.08 7.20 -0.55
C GLN A 457 10.14 6.84 0.60
N ASP A 458 10.29 5.63 1.15
CA ASP A 458 9.54 5.17 2.31
C ASP A 458 10.00 5.91 3.56
N SER A 459 9.14 6.78 4.08
CA SER A 459 9.33 7.48 5.35
C SER A 459 8.73 6.73 6.55
N SER A 460 8.21 5.51 6.32
CA SER A 460 7.56 4.72 7.37
C SER A 460 8.57 4.17 8.38
N PRO A 461 8.15 3.95 9.64
CA PRO A 461 9.02 3.29 10.62
C PRO A 461 9.45 1.89 10.16
N LYS A 462 10.61 1.43 10.64
CA LYS A 462 11.08 0.07 10.34
C LYS A 462 10.12 -0.99 10.90
N GLY A 463 10.03 -2.13 10.22
CA GLY A 463 9.26 -3.28 10.71
C GLY A 463 7.74 -3.13 10.64
N ILE A 464 7.22 -2.12 9.94
CA ILE A 464 5.77 -1.96 9.75
C ILE A 464 5.19 -2.91 8.69
N TRP A 465 6.03 -3.46 7.81
CA TRP A 465 5.61 -4.30 6.70
C TRP A 465 5.40 -5.74 7.16
N ASN A 466 4.20 -6.28 6.90
CA ASN A 466 3.83 -7.64 7.26
C ASN A 466 4.08 -8.60 6.09
N THR A 467 5.33 -9.03 5.96
CA THR A 467 5.78 -9.94 4.89
C THR A 467 5.09 -11.30 4.94
N ALA A 468 4.66 -11.77 6.12
CA ALA A 468 3.91 -13.03 6.25
C ALA A 468 2.56 -13.01 5.50
N ARG A 469 1.99 -11.82 5.27
CA ARG A 469 0.76 -11.64 4.49
C ARG A 469 1.02 -11.34 3.01
N ALA A 470 2.28 -11.24 2.59
CA ALA A 470 2.65 -10.85 1.23
C ALA A 470 2.03 -11.75 0.17
N ARG A 471 1.68 -11.20 -0.99
CA ARG A 471 1.11 -11.98 -2.10
C ARG A 471 1.71 -11.55 -3.43
N LEU A 472 1.93 -12.50 -4.33
CA LEU A 472 2.60 -12.32 -5.62
C LEU A 472 1.67 -12.69 -6.79
N PRO A 473 0.75 -11.82 -7.23
CA PRO A 473 0.09 -11.99 -8.53
C PRO A 473 1.08 -11.99 -9.70
N ASN A 474 1.07 -13.09 -10.47
CA ASN A 474 1.73 -13.19 -11.76
C ASN A 474 0.85 -12.60 -12.87
N ILE A 475 1.44 -11.77 -13.73
CA ILE A 475 0.77 -11.11 -14.85
C ILE A 475 1.51 -11.48 -16.12
N HIS A 476 0.84 -12.24 -16.98
CA HIS A 476 1.38 -12.68 -18.26
C HIS A 476 0.94 -11.75 -19.37
N ILE A 477 1.87 -11.38 -20.24
CA ILE A 477 1.58 -10.53 -21.39
C ILE A 477 1.61 -11.41 -22.63
N LEU A 478 0.45 -11.52 -23.30
CA LEU A 478 0.31 -12.31 -24.52
C LEU A 478 0.35 -11.43 -25.76
N GLN A 479 1.05 -11.89 -26.78
CA GLN A 479 0.96 -11.28 -28.10
C GLN A 479 -0.49 -11.37 -28.63
N PRO A 480 -1.00 -10.37 -29.37
CA PRO A 480 -2.38 -10.35 -29.89
C PRO A 480 -2.83 -11.63 -30.61
N SER A 481 -1.95 -12.24 -31.41
CA SER A 481 -2.23 -13.49 -32.13
C SER A 481 -2.50 -14.67 -31.21
N ASP A 482 -1.80 -14.69 -30.08
CA ASP A 482 -1.74 -15.77 -29.12
C ASP A 482 -2.90 -15.62 -28.14
N PHE A 483 -3.16 -14.39 -27.71
CA PHE A 483 -4.37 -14.03 -26.99
C PHE A 483 -5.65 -14.40 -27.77
N GLU A 484 -5.72 -14.06 -29.06
CA GLU A 484 -6.88 -14.40 -29.90
C GLU A 484 -7.00 -15.93 -30.11
N ALA A 485 -5.88 -16.64 -30.20
CA ALA A 485 -5.88 -18.10 -30.30
C ALA A 485 -6.41 -18.78 -29.03
N VAL A 486 -6.07 -18.23 -27.86
CA VAL A 486 -6.49 -18.75 -26.55
C VAL A 486 -7.93 -18.37 -26.21
N THR A 487 -8.31 -17.11 -26.41
CA THR A 487 -9.59 -16.55 -25.93
C THR A 487 -10.68 -16.48 -26.98
N HIS A 488 -10.30 -16.54 -28.27
CA HIS A 488 -11.17 -16.22 -29.41
C HIS A 488 -11.71 -14.77 -29.42
N ILE A 489 -11.19 -13.90 -28.56
CA ILE A 489 -11.52 -12.48 -28.50
C ILE A 489 -10.51 -11.71 -29.36
N VAL A 490 -11.01 -10.80 -30.19
CA VAL A 490 -10.15 -9.90 -30.97
C VAL A 490 -9.65 -8.80 -30.05
N PRO A 491 -8.33 -8.66 -29.82
CA PRO A 491 -7.80 -7.61 -28.96
C PRO A 491 -8.06 -6.22 -29.56
N PRO A 492 -8.21 -5.17 -28.72
CA PRO A 492 -8.36 -3.80 -29.18
C PRO A 492 -7.24 -3.38 -30.15
N LYS A 493 -7.58 -2.49 -31.08
CA LYS A 493 -6.60 -1.95 -32.05
C LYS A 493 -5.50 -1.16 -31.33
N THR A 494 -4.26 -1.39 -31.74
CA THR A 494 -3.06 -0.58 -31.49
C THR A 494 -2.17 -0.64 -32.76
N PRO A 495 -1.15 0.21 -32.94
CA PRO A 495 -0.64 1.26 -32.05
C PRO A 495 -1.63 2.40 -31.79
N ILE A 496 -1.53 3.04 -30.63
CA ILE A 496 -2.15 4.35 -30.39
C ILE A 496 -1.27 5.38 -31.09
N THR A 497 -1.74 5.95 -32.20
CA THR A 497 -0.96 6.97 -32.91
C THR A 497 -1.12 8.34 -32.25
N THR A 498 -0.11 9.19 -32.41
CA THR A 498 -0.13 10.56 -31.91
C THR A 498 -1.31 11.35 -32.47
N GLU A 499 -1.64 11.18 -33.76
CA GLU A 499 -2.78 11.86 -34.37
C GLU A 499 -4.10 11.43 -33.75
N GLU A 500 -4.26 10.13 -33.47
CA GLU A 500 -5.45 9.60 -32.81
C GLU A 500 -5.56 10.07 -31.36
N TYR A 501 -4.43 10.18 -30.66
CA TYR A 501 -4.36 10.67 -29.28
C TYR A 501 -4.75 12.14 -29.18
N ILE A 502 -4.15 13.00 -30.03
CA ILE A 502 -4.46 14.44 -30.09
C ILE A 502 -5.90 14.66 -30.54
N LYS A 503 -6.38 13.93 -31.55
CA LYS A 503 -7.76 14.02 -32.03
C LYS A 503 -8.78 13.61 -30.95
N ALA A 504 -8.40 12.71 -30.05
CA ALA A 504 -9.22 12.31 -28.91
C ALA A 504 -9.25 13.38 -27.80
N GLY A 505 -8.40 14.41 -27.87
CA GLY A 505 -8.36 15.51 -26.88
C GLY A 505 -7.85 15.07 -25.51
N ILE A 506 -7.01 14.03 -25.48
CA ILE A 506 -6.49 13.46 -24.24
C ILE A 506 -5.31 14.32 -23.75
N PRO A 507 -5.28 14.73 -22.47
CA PRO A 507 -4.24 15.60 -21.94
C PRO A 507 -2.93 14.85 -21.72
N PHE A 508 -1.85 15.63 -21.62
CA PHE A 508 -0.60 15.19 -21.02
C PHE A 508 -0.50 15.77 -19.61
N TYR A 509 0.31 15.16 -18.75
CA TYR A 509 0.56 15.65 -17.40
C TYR A 509 2.03 15.93 -17.15
N ALA A 510 2.29 16.96 -16.36
CA ALA A 510 3.60 17.19 -15.75
C ALA A 510 3.42 17.11 -14.24
N VAL A 511 4.41 16.53 -13.56
CA VAL A 511 4.40 16.39 -12.09
C VAL A 511 5.43 17.36 -11.55
N GLU A 512 5.11 18.04 -10.45
CA GLU A 512 6.10 18.83 -9.72
C GLU A 512 7.08 17.89 -9.02
N GLU A 513 8.38 18.03 -9.29
CA GLU A 513 9.42 17.22 -8.65
C GLU A 513 9.44 17.48 -7.15
N ASP A 514 9.55 16.41 -6.35
CA ASP A 514 9.93 16.51 -4.93
C ASP A 514 11.28 15.81 -4.72
N PRO A 515 12.40 16.51 -4.95
CA PRO A 515 13.73 15.92 -4.85
C PRO A 515 14.06 15.38 -3.46
N ASP A 516 13.42 15.90 -2.41
CA ASP A 516 13.68 15.51 -1.03
C ASP A 516 12.99 14.18 -0.66
N ARG A 517 12.01 13.73 -1.46
CA ARG A 517 11.22 12.52 -1.21
C ARG A 517 11.34 11.46 -2.28
N ARG A 518 12.28 11.60 -3.22
CA ARG A 518 12.53 10.60 -4.26
C ARG A 518 13.73 9.71 -3.94
N LEU A 519 13.67 8.45 -4.40
CA LEU A 519 14.82 7.56 -4.40
C LEU A 519 15.82 7.91 -5.50
N ASP A 520 17.10 7.66 -5.23
CA ASP A 520 18.13 7.64 -6.26
C ASP A 520 17.91 6.45 -7.22
N GLY A 521 18.16 6.66 -8.52
CA GLY A 521 18.06 5.61 -9.52
C GLY A 521 19.09 4.49 -9.33
N SER A 522 18.74 3.27 -9.73
CA SER A 522 19.64 2.11 -9.70
C SER A 522 20.76 2.24 -10.73
N ALA A 523 22.01 1.98 -10.30
CA ALA A 523 23.15 1.89 -11.18
C ALA A 523 23.04 0.73 -12.19
N THR A 524 22.38 -0.36 -11.80
CA THR A 524 22.13 -1.51 -12.67
C THR A 524 21.16 -1.12 -13.79
N LEU A 525 20.05 -0.45 -13.44
CA LEU A 525 19.04 -0.03 -14.42
C LEU A 525 19.54 1.12 -15.31
N ALA A 526 20.45 1.97 -14.82
CA ALA A 526 21.09 3.01 -15.63
C ALA A 526 21.90 2.45 -16.81
N GLY A 527 22.31 1.18 -16.76
CA GLY A 527 23.01 0.49 -17.85
C GLY A 527 22.08 -0.12 -18.92
N VAL A 528 20.76 -0.14 -18.67
CA VAL A 528 19.79 -0.70 -19.62
C VAL A 528 19.63 0.26 -20.80
N LYS A 529 19.80 -0.28 -22.00
CA LYS A 529 19.62 0.45 -23.26
C LYS A 529 18.16 0.47 -23.63
N SER A 530 17.72 1.61 -24.16
CA SER A 530 16.39 1.74 -24.72
C SER A 530 16.24 0.95 -26.03
N ILE A 531 15.01 0.71 -26.46
CA ILE A 531 14.73 0.05 -27.74
C ILE A 531 15.39 0.80 -28.90
N SER A 532 15.40 2.15 -28.92
CA SER A 532 16.04 2.92 -30.00
C SER A 532 17.56 2.72 -30.02
N ALA A 533 18.19 2.72 -28.85
CA ALA A 533 19.64 2.50 -28.73
C ALA A 533 20.02 1.09 -29.20
N MET A 534 19.20 0.09 -28.87
CA MET A 534 19.38 -1.29 -29.33
C MET A 534 19.15 -1.43 -30.84
N ASP A 535 18.08 -0.82 -31.37
CA ASP A 535 17.77 -0.81 -32.81
C ASP A 535 18.95 -0.18 -33.60
N ASN A 536 19.51 0.93 -33.11
CA ASN A 536 20.69 1.59 -33.68
C ASN A 536 21.95 0.70 -33.67
N GLU A 537 22.19 -0.06 -32.60
CA GLU A 537 23.34 -0.98 -32.51
C GLU A 537 23.23 -2.17 -33.46
N VAL A 538 22.01 -2.66 -33.69
CA VAL A 538 21.73 -3.77 -34.60
C VAL A 538 21.69 -3.30 -36.07
N GLY A 539 21.74 -1.99 -36.31
CA GLY A 539 21.68 -1.41 -37.65
C GLY A 539 20.29 -1.45 -38.26
N VAL A 540 19.25 -1.34 -37.43
CA VAL A 540 17.88 -1.10 -37.88
C VAL A 540 17.83 0.36 -38.34
N ASP A 541 17.85 0.59 -39.66
CA ASP A 541 17.85 1.95 -40.22
C ASP A 541 16.55 2.69 -39.87
N GLU A 542 16.64 3.79 -39.12
CA GLU A 542 15.51 4.72 -38.85
C GLU A 542 14.95 5.36 -40.14
N ALA A 543 15.73 5.29 -41.23
CA ALA A 543 15.38 5.80 -42.56
C ALA A 543 14.68 4.78 -43.46
N ASP A 544 14.47 3.54 -43.00
CA ASP A 544 13.61 2.58 -43.68
C ASP A 544 12.15 3.04 -43.57
N THR A 545 11.77 3.96 -44.46
CA THR A 545 10.39 4.36 -44.76
C THR A 545 9.49 3.19 -45.21
N GLU A 546 10.03 1.97 -45.24
CA GLU A 546 9.35 0.76 -45.67
C GLU A 546 9.12 -0.18 -44.47
N PHE A 547 7.99 0.03 -43.80
CA PHE A 547 7.36 -0.94 -42.91
C PHE A 547 7.47 -2.38 -43.48
N ASP A 548 8.12 -3.30 -42.76
CA ASP A 548 8.40 -4.68 -43.21
C ASP A 548 7.09 -5.48 -43.48
N PRO A 549 6.81 -5.83 -44.75
CA PRO A 549 5.64 -6.60 -45.16
C PRO A 549 5.68 -8.09 -44.76
N LEU A 550 6.73 -8.62 -44.15
CA LEU A 550 6.84 -10.06 -43.84
C LEU A 550 6.03 -10.54 -42.63
N LYS A 551 5.38 -9.63 -41.88
CA LYS A 551 4.46 -10.01 -40.79
C LYS A 551 2.99 -10.02 -41.28
N PRO A 552 2.36 -11.20 -41.40
CA PRO A 552 1.03 -11.28 -41.97
C PRO A 552 -0.08 -10.83 -40.99
N LYS A 553 -1.02 -10.03 -41.50
CA LYS A 553 -2.29 -9.64 -40.86
C LYS A 553 -3.39 -10.65 -41.16
N ARG A 554 -4.29 -10.91 -40.19
CA ARG A 554 -5.38 -11.89 -40.35
C ARG A 554 -6.69 -11.24 -40.79
N ILE A 555 -7.28 -11.75 -41.88
CA ILE A 555 -8.61 -11.36 -42.36
C ILE A 555 -9.69 -12.31 -41.85
N ARG A 556 -10.73 -11.78 -41.20
CA ARG A 556 -11.89 -12.56 -40.74
C ARG A 556 -13.01 -12.59 -41.81
N PRO A 557 -13.81 -13.67 -41.91
CA PRO A 557 -13.80 -14.86 -41.06
C PRO A 557 -12.79 -15.95 -41.49
N CYS A 558 -12.18 -15.82 -42.66
CA CYS A 558 -11.41 -16.89 -43.30
C CYS A 558 -9.98 -17.12 -42.77
N ASN A 559 -9.51 -16.29 -41.84
CA ASN A 559 -8.19 -16.33 -41.19
C ASN A 559 -6.96 -16.29 -42.13
N HIS A 560 -7.12 -15.84 -43.37
CA HIS A 560 -6.00 -15.68 -44.30
C HIS A 560 -5.06 -14.54 -43.88
N GLN A 561 -3.77 -14.76 -44.12
CA GLN A 561 -2.64 -13.98 -43.65
C GLN A 561 -2.04 -13.14 -44.78
N PHE A 562 -1.87 -11.82 -44.59
CA PHE A 562 -1.45 -10.89 -45.64
C PHE A 562 -0.40 -9.88 -45.18
N CYS A 563 0.56 -9.53 -46.05
CA CYS A 563 1.47 -8.43 -45.77
C CYS A 563 0.75 -7.10 -45.60
N HIS A 564 1.41 -6.14 -44.97
CA HIS A 564 0.85 -4.80 -44.75
C HIS A 564 0.46 -4.09 -46.05
N MET A 565 1.23 -4.25 -47.13
CA MET A 565 0.90 -3.70 -48.45
C MET A 565 -0.37 -4.33 -49.04
N CYS A 566 -0.50 -5.66 -48.96
CA CYS A 566 -1.69 -6.38 -49.41
C CYS A 566 -2.93 -5.99 -48.59
N VAL A 567 -2.79 -5.75 -47.28
CA VAL A 567 -3.91 -5.23 -46.48
C VAL A 567 -4.21 -3.78 -46.79
N LYS A 568 -3.22 -2.91 -47.03
CA LYS A 568 -3.45 -1.52 -47.44
C LYS A 568 -4.21 -1.44 -48.76
N ALA A 569 -3.95 -2.33 -49.71
CA ALA A 569 -4.71 -2.45 -50.96
C ALA A 569 -6.20 -2.84 -50.72
N VAL A 570 -6.51 -3.48 -49.59
CA VAL A 570 -7.88 -3.86 -49.19
C VAL A 570 -8.46 -2.85 -48.15
N ALA A 571 -7.64 -2.05 -47.48
CA ALA A 571 -8.02 -1.05 -46.48
C ALA A 571 -8.41 0.28 -47.15
N PRO A 572 -9.36 1.05 -46.58
CA PRO A 572 -9.90 2.23 -47.26
C PRO A 572 -8.88 3.38 -47.25
N ALA A 573 -8.50 3.88 -48.43
CA ALA A 573 -7.94 5.20 -48.58
C ALA A 573 -9.09 6.22 -48.63
N GLY A 574 -9.51 6.70 -47.47
CA GLY A 574 -10.42 7.85 -47.39
C GLY A 574 -11.88 7.58 -47.79
N LYS A 575 -12.74 8.50 -47.36
CA LYS A 575 -14.21 8.45 -47.49
C LYS A 575 -14.63 8.38 -48.97
N THR A 576 -15.08 7.22 -49.43
CA THR A 576 -15.98 7.14 -50.58
C THR A 576 -17.25 6.42 -50.16
N SER A 577 -18.36 7.11 -50.39
CA SER A 577 -19.71 6.69 -50.11
C SER A 577 -20.19 5.71 -51.17
N HIS A 578 -19.77 4.45 -51.13
CA HIS A 578 -20.51 3.34 -51.74
C HIS A 578 -20.09 2.01 -51.09
N ASP A 579 -21.10 1.21 -50.77
CA ASP A 579 -21.08 -0.01 -49.97
C ASP A 579 -20.48 -1.21 -50.73
N GLU A 580 -19.21 -1.10 -51.14
CA GLU A 580 -18.49 -2.25 -51.70
C GLU A 580 -18.03 -3.18 -50.57
N GLN A 581 -18.79 -4.26 -50.38
CA GLN A 581 -18.44 -5.35 -49.47
C GLN A 581 -17.10 -5.97 -49.86
N LYS A 582 -16.06 -5.62 -49.09
CA LYS A 582 -14.67 -6.05 -49.30
C LYS A 582 -14.55 -7.56 -49.24
N ARG A 583 -13.68 -8.14 -50.07
CA ARG A 583 -13.46 -9.60 -50.14
C ARG A 583 -12.01 -9.96 -49.86
N CYS A 584 -11.80 -11.08 -49.18
CA CYS A 584 -10.49 -11.66 -48.93
C CYS A 584 -9.80 -12.00 -50.27
N PRO A 585 -8.58 -11.53 -50.53
CA PRO A 585 -7.88 -11.84 -51.78
C PRO A 585 -7.58 -13.33 -52.03
N VAL A 586 -7.58 -14.16 -50.98
CA VAL A 586 -7.26 -15.60 -51.09
C VAL A 586 -8.50 -16.45 -51.33
N CYS A 587 -9.61 -16.17 -50.67
CA CYS A 587 -10.81 -17.03 -50.74
C CYS A 587 -12.10 -16.31 -51.13
N ALA A 588 -12.01 -15.02 -51.46
CA ALA A 588 -13.13 -14.16 -51.82
C ALA A 588 -14.25 -14.03 -50.76
N ALA A 589 -14.05 -14.54 -49.55
CA ALA A 589 -14.97 -14.38 -48.44
C ALA A 589 -15.14 -12.90 -48.10
N VAL A 590 -16.38 -12.48 -47.79
CA VAL A 590 -16.65 -11.11 -47.37
C VAL A 590 -15.89 -10.82 -46.08
N VAL A 591 -15.11 -9.74 -46.10
CA VAL A 591 -14.31 -9.29 -44.97
C VAL A 591 -15.21 -8.54 -44.02
N SER A 592 -15.52 -9.15 -42.88
CA SER A 592 -16.26 -8.49 -41.81
C SER A 592 -15.36 -7.56 -41.00
N HIS A 593 -14.11 -7.97 -40.78
CA HIS A 593 -13.13 -7.24 -39.98
C HIS A 593 -11.70 -7.67 -40.36
N VAL A 594 -10.76 -6.74 -40.26
CA VAL A 594 -9.32 -7.03 -40.33
C VAL A 594 -8.79 -7.06 -38.90
N ALA A 595 -8.54 -8.26 -38.38
CA ALA A 595 -7.89 -8.43 -37.08
C ALA A 595 -6.44 -7.95 -37.23
N GLY A 596 -6.01 -7.05 -36.34
CA GLY A 596 -4.74 -6.32 -36.48
C GLY A 596 -3.50 -7.22 -36.41
N PHE A 597 -2.35 -6.55 -36.48
CA PHE A 597 -1.00 -7.09 -36.68
C PHE A 597 -0.45 -8.12 -35.66
N SER A 598 0.70 -8.69 -36.02
CA SER A 598 1.77 -9.15 -35.12
C SER A 598 3.04 -8.25 -35.26
N ALA A 599 2.85 -7.02 -35.73
CA ALA A 599 3.90 -6.06 -36.04
C ALA A 599 4.19 -5.13 -34.85
N PRO A 600 5.44 -4.69 -34.68
CA PRO A 600 5.81 -3.72 -33.68
C PRO A 600 5.08 -2.40 -33.94
N MET A 601 4.88 -1.58 -32.89
CA MET A 601 4.63 -0.16 -33.09
C MET A 601 5.71 0.45 -34.00
N ASN A 602 5.48 1.65 -34.55
CA ASN A 602 6.47 2.42 -35.33
C ASN A 602 7.89 2.26 -34.77
N LEU A 603 8.93 2.42 -35.59
CA LEU A 603 10.28 2.40 -35.02
C LEU A 603 10.40 3.55 -33.99
N PRO A 604 11.11 3.34 -32.87
CA PRO A 604 11.45 4.45 -31.99
C PRO A 604 12.07 5.59 -32.82
N GLY A 605 11.62 6.83 -32.64
CA GLY A 605 12.07 8.00 -33.41
C GLY A 605 11.12 8.43 -34.53
N GLU A 606 10.19 7.57 -34.98
CA GLU A 606 9.14 7.94 -35.94
C GLU A 606 7.98 8.73 -35.31
N GLU A 607 7.96 8.89 -33.98
CA GLU A 607 7.01 9.74 -33.25
C GLU A 607 7.38 11.24 -33.40
N THR A 608 7.44 11.74 -34.64
CA THR A 608 7.84 13.12 -34.90
C THR A 608 6.79 14.12 -34.42
N PHE A 609 7.12 14.87 -33.37
CA PHE A 609 6.29 15.96 -32.84
C PHE A 609 6.58 17.31 -33.49
N LYS A 610 5.52 17.99 -33.92
CA LYS A 610 5.46 19.45 -34.09
C LYS A 610 4.04 19.95 -33.82
N VAL A 611 3.48 19.68 -32.64
CA VAL A 611 2.11 20.11 -32.28
C VAL A 611 2.08 20.66 -30.85
N GLU A 612 1.42 21.80 -30.64
CA GLU A 612 1.16 22.32 -29.30
C GLU A 612 0.05 21.49 -28.63
N VAL A 613 0.36 20.86 -27.50
CA VAL A 613 -0.60 20.07 -26.73
C VAL A 613 -0.83 20.68 -25.34
N PRO A 614 -2.05 20.56 -24.80
CA PRO A 614 -2.32 20.96 -23.41
C PRO A 614 -1.65 19.97 -22.45
N VAL A 615 -0.84 20.48 -21.53
CA VAL A 615 -0.22 19.75 -20.42
C VAL A 615 -0.86 20.25 -19.12
N ALA A 616 -1.45 19.38 -18.33
CA ALA A 616 -1.96 19.70 -17.01
C ALA A 616 -0.87 19.48 -15.96
N MET A 617 -0.65 20.44 -15.06
CA MET A 617 0.27 20.24 -13.94
C MET A 617 -0.45 19.52 -12.80
N LEU A 618 0.14 18.43 -12.32
CA LEU A 618 -0.27 17.69 -11.14
C LEU A 618 0.56 18.21 -9.96
N GLU A 619 -0.07 18.97 -9.05
CA GLU A 619 0.56 19.35 -7.79
C GLU A 619 0.58 18.16 -6.82
N VAL A 620 1.75 17.89 -6.23
CA VAL A 620 1.91 16.89 -5.16
C VAL A 620 1.74 17.60 -3.81
N GLN A 621 0.51 17.70 -3.32
CA GLN A 621 0.25 18.09 -1.93
C GLN A 621 -0.13 16.86 -1.12
N ASP A 622 0.81 16.30 -0.34
CA ASP A 622 0.67 15.39 0.82
C ASP A 622 -0.73 14.83 1.18
N GLY A 623 -1.43 14.22 0.20
CA GLY A 623 -2.75 13.60 0.35
C GLY A 623 -3.97 14.28 -0.30
N ARG A 624 -3.86 15.36 -1.08
CA ARG A 624 -4.97 15.90 -1.90
C ARG A 624 -4.45 16.55 -3.18
N ALA A 625 -4.64 15.90 -4.33
CA ALA A 625 -4.55 16.60 -5.61
C ALA A 625 -5.85 17.37 -5.88
N ALA A 626 -5.75 18.67 -6.10
CA ALA A 626 -6.75 19.45 -6.82
C ALA A 626 -6.15 19.87 -8.17
N PHE A 627 -6.90 19.71 -9.25
CA PHE A 627 -6.48 20.06 -10.61
C PHE A 627 -6.37 21.57 -10.78
N GLU A 628 -5.18 22.15 -10.73
CA GLU A 628 -5.01 23.60 -10.96
C GLU A 628 -3.78 23.92 -11.83
N SER A 629 -3.87 23.64 -13.13
CA SER A 629 -3.51 24.55 -14.24
C SER A 629 -3.17 23.77 -15.52
N VAL A 630 -3.57 24.33 -16.67
CA VAL A 630 -3.22 23.80 -18.00
C VAL A 630 -2.19 24.72 -18.63
N VAL A 631 -0.98 24.21 -18.88
CA VAL A 631 0.10 24.87 -19.62
C VAL A 631 0.15 24.29 -21.02
N LYS A 632 0.20 25.13 -22.06
CA LYS A 632 0.44 24.63 -23.43
C LYS A 632 1.94 24.45 -23.63
N MET A 633 2.37 23.22 -23.90
CA MET A 633 3.76 22.93 -24.25
C MET A 633 3.85 22.50 -25.71
N ARG A 634 4.96 22.86 -26.35
CA ARG A 634 5.31 22.38 -27.67
C ARG A 634 6.12 21.10 -27.49
N LEU A 635 5.51 19.96 -27.83
CA LEU A 635 6.23 18.70 -27.97
C LEU A 635 6.88 18.66 -29.35
#